data_AF-A0A6C0JPK1-F1
#
_entry.id   AF-A0A6C0JPK1-F1
#
_cell.length_a   1.000
_cell.length_b   1.000
_cell.length_c   1.000
_cell.angle_alpha   90.00
_cell.angle_beta   90.00
_cell.angle_gamma   90.00
#
_symmetry.space_group_name_H-M   'P 1'
#
loop_
_entity.id
_entity.type
_entity.pdbx_description
1 polymer ?
#
loop_
_entity_poly.entity_id
_entity_poly.type
_entity_poly.pdbx_seq_one_letter_code
_entity_poly.pdbx_strand_id
1 'polypeptide(L)'
;MSKRKYTMSTHSASNKRRHRPILKLENAPAAHSIHDLIELGKSIRFYKNIDTIMLWRITPYLEKLDKMIGMQALKESILHQVMYYLKGFHLKNKNEEYLHTMIMGPPGHGKCLSKDTPIIMYDGTTKMVQDIKQMEQIMGDDSTPRTVLSTCHGKETMYRIKQSYGDDYTVNESHIISLKLSKNPWIRDRPSKNSFQVLWFTKEKSNSKTFSYSSGSTIQKDKDTVYQEASEFLETLPPKGSVIDINVLEYLKRPKSWKSAYKGFKVGVDFPEQNIELDPYILGVWLGDGDSSGPNITSVDMEIIEYFKEYFSDLCLKKDGDIRYRFTSGKQGGHSDKNRFVNSLKKYNLLNNKHIPYDYKINSESTRLSLLAGLIDSDGYMYDNCYEITQKNKELADDILFLTRSLGFRSNMKECQKSCMYKGEKREGTYYRIIFSGDTDKVSVLLSRKTATPRKQIKDPLVYGIKIEKLEIDDYYGFEIDGNHRFLLGDFTVTHNTEVARIIGRLYQAMGVLSPAGPFKIAHREDFVAGYLGQTAIKTKKLLKSCIGGVLFVDEVYSLGPGQADRDSFAKECMETITAFLSEHKNDFCFIGAGYEEDIKKCFFAGNKGLERRFQWVHKIDKYNEGDLTDIMLKMIKEMEWQICLNKDGIMEIIKKDIKMFKNAGGDIETFLSKCKMVHAKRVFALDPEHMFVITKKDLENSLELMKKYKLKEEEDNGYMLSMYM
;
A
#
# COMPACT_ATOMS: atom_id res chain seq x y z
N MET A 1 4.24 -72.47 17.43
CA MET A 1 3.21 -71.43 17.11
C MET A 1 3.06 -71.32 15.60
N SER A 2 1.81 -71.24 15.16
CA SER A 2 1.30 -71.57 13.82
C SER A 2 1.76 -70.64 12.68
N LYS A 3 2.19 -71.23 11.55
CA LYS A 3 2.30 -70.58 10.24
C LYS A 3 0.91 -70.46 9.61
N ARG A 4 0.32 -69.26 9.57
CA ARG A 4 -0.85 -68.99 8.73
C ARG A 4 -0.40 -68.52 7.34
N LYS A 5 -0.61 -69.40 6.35
CA LYS A 5 -0.60 -69.10 4.91
C LYS A 5 -1.69 -68.08 4.60
N TYR A 6 -1.33 -66.95 3.98
CA TYR A 6 -2.30 -66.12 3.26
C TYR A 6 -2.32 -66.57 1.80
N THR A 7 -3.45 -67.13 1.40
CA THR A 7 -3.80 -67.45 0.01
C THR A 7 -4.08 -66.15 -0.74
N MET A 8 -3.36 -65.91 -1.83
CA MET A 8 -3.70 -64.86 -2.80
C MET A 8 -4.96 -65.27 -3.56
N SER A 9 -6.08 -64.60 -3.30
CA SER A 9 -7.25 -64.65 -4.18
C SER A 9 -6.98 -63.77 -5.40
N THR A 10 -6.85 -64.39 -6.57
CA THR A 10 -6.86 -63.72 -7.86
C THR A 10 -8.27 -63.17 -8.13
N HIS A 11 -8.53 -61.92 -7.73
CA HIS A 11 -9.60 -61.13 -8.32
C HIS A 11 -9.05 -60.45 -9.58
N SER A 12 -9.45 -60.98 -10.73
CA SER A 12 -9.33 -60.35 -12.03
C SER A 12 -10.12 -59.04 -12.02
N ALA A 13 -9.45 -57.95 -11.62
CA ALA A 13 -9.95 -56.61 -11.85
C ALA A 13 -10.00 -56.38 -13.36
N SER A 14 -11.19 -56.53 -13.93
CA SER A 14 -11.48 -56.21 -15.32
C SER A 14 -10.91 -54.84 -15.64
N ASN A 15 -9.99 -54.79 -16.59
CA ASN A 15 -9.34 -53.59 -17.10
C ASN A 15 -10.37 -52.79 -17.93
N LYS A 16 -11.40 -52.24 -17.28
CA LYS A 16 -12.33 -51.28 -17.90
C LYS A 16 -11.54 -49.99 -18.10
N ARG A 17 -10.84 -49.86 -19.22
CA ARG A 17 -10.39 -48.58 -19.77
C ARG A 17 -11.62 -47.67 -19.75
N ARG A 18 -11.65 -46.67 -18.85
CA ARG A 18 -12.66 -45.61 -18.85
C ARG A 18 -12.64 -44.99 -20.24
N HIS A 19 -13.58 -45.40 -21.11
CA HIS A 19 -13.72 -44.80 -22.42
C HIS A 19 -14.10 -43.34 -22.19
N ARG A 20 -13.17 -42.42 -22.49
CA ARG A 20 -13.47 -40.99 -22.50
C ARG A 20 -14.60 -40.79 -23.53
N PRO A 21 -15.79 -40.33 -23.13
CA PRO A 21 -16.93 -40.21 -24.03
C PRO A 21 -16.55 -39.36 -25.25
N ILE A 22 -16.99 -39.79 -26.43
CA ILE A 22 -16.86 -39.00 -27.66
C ILE A 22 -17.98 -37.96 -27.60
N LEU A 23 -17.63 -36.69 -27.39
CA LEU A 23 -18.56 -35.58 -27.51
C LEU A 23 -18.94 -35.45 -28.98
N LYS A 24 -20.24 -35.60 -29.29
CA LYS A 24 -20.78 -35.19 -30.60
C LYS A 24 -20.71 -33.67 -30.70
N LEU A 25 -20.55 -33.13 -31.91
CA LEU A 25 -20.40 -31.68 -32.17
C LEU A 25 -21.52 -30.87 -31.52
N GLU A 26 -22.76 -31.37 -31.61
CA GLU A 26 -23.98 -30.81 -31.00
C GLU A 26 -23.97 -30.71 -29.46
N ASN A 27 -23.03 -31.39 -28.78
CA ASN A 27 -22.89 -31.41 -27.32
C ASN A 27 -21.57 -30.79 -26.84
N ALA A 28 -20.75 -30.23 -27.74
CA ALA A 28 -19.48 -29.61 -27.39
C ALA A 28 -19.76 -28.27 -26.69
N PRO A 29 -19.25 -28.04 -25.46
CA PRO A 29 -19.46 -26.76 -24.81
C PRO A 29 -18.64 -25.69 -25.52
N ALA A 30 -19.28 -24.55 -25.78
CA ALA A 30 -18.60 -23.39 -26.32
C ALA A 30 -18.01 -22.55 -25.18
N ALA A 31 -16.84 -21.97 -25.41
CA ALA A 31 -16.17 -21.05 -24.49
C ALA A 31 -16.13 -19.67 -25.15
N HIS A 32 -17.19 -18.90 -25.00
CA HIS A 32 -17.34 -17.56 -25.55
C HIS A 32 -16.92 -16.47 -24.55
N SER A 33 -16.79 -16.82 -23.27
CA SER A 33 -16.41 -15.91 -22.20
C SER A 33 -15.40 -16.53 -21.22
N ILE A 34 -14.77 -15.68 -20.41
CA ILE A 34 -13.98 -16.15 -19.25
C ILE A 34 -14.87 -16.98 -18.31
N HIS A 35 -16.12 -16.57 -18.13
CA HIS A 35 -17.09 -17.27 -17.30
C HIS A 35 -17.30 -18.72 -17.79
N ASP A 36 -17.45 -18.93 -19.09
CA ASP A 36 -17.61 -20.27 -19.66
C ASP A 36 -16.38 -21.15 -19.39
N LEU A 37 -15.17 -20.58 -19.47
CA LEU A 37 -13.94 -21.29 -19.11
C LEU A 37 -13.90 -21.67 -17.63
N ILE A 38 -14.38 -20.80 -16.74
CA ILE A 38 -14.48 -21.09 -15.31
C ILE A 38 -15.44 -22.27 -15.07
N GLU A 39 -16.62 -22.25 -15.70
CA GLU A 39 -17.58 -23.36 -15.59
C GLU A 39 -16.99 -24.68 -16.08
N LEU A 40 -16.28 -24.63 -17.23
CA LEU A 40 -15.59 -25.78 -17.77
C LEU A 40 -14.49 -26.30 -16.84
N GLY A 41 -13.70 -25.40 -16.26
CA GLY A 41 -12.62 -25.74 -15.32
C GLY A 41 -13.11 -26.30 -13.98
N LYS A 42 -14.33 -25.92 -13.55
CA LYS A 42 -15.02 -26.49 -12.39
C LYS A 42 -15.69 -27.83 -12.67
N SER A 43 -15.96 -28.13 -13.94
CA SER A 43 -16.62 -29.38 -14.31
C SER A 43 -15.74 -30.60 -14.02
N ILE A 44 -16.35 -31.72 -13.64
CA ILE A 44 -15.67 -33.02 -13.45
C ILE A 44 -15.38 -33.69 -14.81
N ARG A 45 -15.77 -33.06 -15.93
CA ARG A 45 -15.67 -33.62 -17.28
C ARG A 45 -14.25 -33.45 -17.83
N PHE A 46 -13.70 -34.55 -18.35
CA PHE A 46 -12.43 -34.55 -19.06
C PHE A 46 -12.66 -34.37 -20.55
N TYR A 47 -12.10 -33.31 -21.13
CA TYR A 47 -12.20 -33.02 -22.56
C TYR A 47 -11.01 -33.64 -23.32
N LYS A 48 -11.27 -34.22 -24.51
CA LYS A 48 -10.20 -34.85 -25.31
C LYS A 48 -9.25 -33.83 -25.96
N ASN A 49 -9.75 -32.65 -26.30
CA ASN A 49 -9.04 -31.65 -27.13
C ASN A 49 -8.71 -30.35 -26.37
N ILE A 50 -8.67 -30.40 -25.03
CA ILE A 50 -8.34 -29.27 -24.15
C ILE A 50 -7.52 -29.83 -22.98
N ASP A 51 -6.44 -29.15 -22.60
CA ASP A 51 -5.72 -29.48 -21.38
C ASP A 51 -6.58 -29.14 -20.14
N THR A 52 -7.31 -30.15 -19.66
CA THR A 52 -8.24 -30.00 -18.53
C THR A 52 -7.52 -29.70 -17.22
N ILE A 53 -6.27 -30.17 -17.06
CA ILE A 53 -5.47 -29.92 -15.86
C ILE A 53 -5.00 -28.47 -15.85
N MET A 54 -4.53 -27.98 -17.00
CA MET A 54 -4.18 -26.58 -17.18
C MET A 54 -5.39 -25.68 -16.89
N LEU A 55 -6.55 -26.00 -17.48
CA LEU A 55 -7.79 -25.25 -17.27
C LEU A 55 -8.17 -25.17 -15.78
N TRP A 56 -8.09 -26.29 -15.06
CA TRP A 56 -8.32 -26.31 -13.62
C TRP A 56 -7.31 -25.45 -12.85
N ARG A 57 -6.01 -25.49 -13.22
CA ARG A 57 -4.96 -24.69 -12.57
C ARG A 57 -5.15 -23.19 -12.76
N ILE A 58 -5.64 -22.75 -13.93
CA ILE A 58 -5.85 -21.33 -14.22
C ILE A 58 -7.18 -20.79 -13.70
N THR A 59 -8.17 -21.67 -13.44
CA THR A 59 -9.53 -21.30 -13.01
C THR A 59 -9.57 -20.28 -11.88
N PRO A 60 -8.78 -20.39 -10.79
CA PRO A 60 -8.82 -19.41 -9.69
C PRO A 60 -8.42 -17.98 -10.11
N TYR A 61 -7.57 -17.85 -11.14
CA TYR A 61 -7.14 -16.55 -11.65
C TYR A 61 -8.16 -15.98 -12.63
N LEU A 62 -8.79 -16.85 -13.44
CA LEU A 62 -9.93 -16.49 -14.27
C LEU A 62 -11.09 -15.99 -13.43
N GLU A 63 -11.40 -16.64 -12.29
CA GLU A 63 -12.43 -16.17 -11.35
C GLU A 63 -12.16 -14.79 -10.78
N LYS A 64 -10.89 -14.49 -10.48
CA LYS A 64 -10.50 -13.15 -10.01
C LYS A 64 -10.73 -12.10 -11.09
N LEU A 65 -10.36 -12.42 -12.33
CA LEU A 65 -10.50 -11.55 -13.48
C LEU A 65 -11.99 -11.34 -13.86
N ASP A 66 -12.79 -12.40 -13.84
CA ASP A 66 -14.23 -12.38 -14.19
C ASP A 66 -15.02 -11.46 -13.26
N LYS A 67 -14.69 -11.47 -11.96
CA LYS A 67 -15.32 -10.62 -10.94
C LYS A 67 -15.05 -9.12 -11.09
N MET A 68 -14.01 -8.72 -11.81
CA MET A 68 -13.71 -7.30 -12.01
C MET A 68 -14.77 -6.68 -12.93
N ILE A 69 -15.40 -5.57 -12.56
CA ILE A 69 -16.42 -4.92 -13.40
C ILE A 69 -15.73 -4.22 -14.58
N GLY A 70 -16.34 -4.30 -15.76
CA GLY A 70 -15.81 -3.72 -16.99
C GLY A 70 -14.61 -4.48 -17.57
N MET A 71 -13.74 -3.75 -18.25
CA MET A 71 -12.52 -4.26 -18.89
C MET A 71 -12.79 -5.39 -19.89
N GLN A 72 -13.85 -5.27 -20.70
CA GLN A 72 -14.29 -6.35 -21.58
C GLN A 72 -13.24 -6.70 -22.64
N ALA A 73 -12.59 -5.73 -23.28
CA ALA A 73 -11.51 -6.02 -24.23
C ALA A 73 -10.31 -6.70 -23.55
N LEU A 74 -9.99 -6.34 -22.30
CA LEU A 74 -8.93 -7.01 -21.53
C LEU A 74 -9.30 -8.47 -21.31
N LYS A 75 -10.52 -8.73 -20.83
CA LYS A 75 -11.03 -10.07 -20.55
C LYS A 75 -11.12 -10.92 -21.82
N GLU A 76 -11.63 -10.36 -22.90
CA GLU A 76 -11.72 -11.03 -24.19
C GLU A 76 -10.33 -11.36 -24.76
N SER A 77 -9.40 -10.43 -24.67
CA SER A 77 -8.01 -10.65 -25.09
C SER A 77 -7.33 -11.74 -24.24
N ILE A 78 -7.55 -11.74 -22.92
CA ILE A 78 -7.06 -12.81 -22.02
C ILE A 78 -7.75 -14.15 -22.29
N LEU A 79 -9.05 -14.16 -22.63
CA LEU A 79 -9.77 -15.37 -23.04
C LEU A 79 -9.11 -15.99 -24.27
N HIS A 80 -8.87 -15.20 -25.33
CA HIS A 80 -8.21 -15.66 -26.55
C HIS A 80 -6.81 -16.21 -26.25
N GLN A 81 -6.04 -15.49 -25.42
CA GLN A 81 -4.73 -15.92 -24.95
C GLN A 81 -4.81 -17.28 -24.25
N VAL A 82 -5.67 -17.41 -23.26
CA VAL A 82 -5.83 -18.64 -22.49
C VAL A 82 -6.27 -19.81 -23.38
N MET A 83 -7.24 -19.59 -24.28
CA MET A 83 -7.69 -20.62 -25.23
C MET A 83 -6.56 -21.09 -26.14
N TYR A 84 -5.73 -20.16 -26.61
CA TYR A 84 -4.57 -20.46 -27.43
C TYR A 84 -3.60 -21.44 -26.73
N TYR A 85 -3.28 -21.18 -25.46
CA TYR A 85 -2.41 -22.06 -24.67
C TYR A 85 -3.09 -23.39 -24.32
N LEU A 86 -4.36 -23.38 -23.94
CA LEU A 86 -5.14 -24.58 -23.61
C LEU A 86 -5.27 -25.57 -24.77
N LYS A 87 -5.25 -25.07 -26.00
CA LYS A 87 -5.26 -25.89 -27.23
C LYS A 87 -3.89 -26.43 -27.61
N GLY A 88 -2.83 -26.01 -26.92
CA GLY A 88 -1.47 -26.44 -27.20
C GLY A 88 -0.93 -25.91 -28.53
N PHE A 89 -1.52 -24.86 -29.10
CA PHE A 89 -1.06 -24.31 -30.39
C PHE A 89 0.37 -23.75 -30.31
N HIS A 90 0.71 -23.13 -29.19
CA HIS A 90 2.08 -22.71 -28.86
C HIS A 90 3.12 -23.85 -28.95
N LEU A 91 2.72 -25.12 -28.78
CA LEU A 91 3.65 -26.26 -28.85
C LEU A 91 4.12 -26.55 -30.29
N LYS A 92 3.34 -26.16 -31.30
CA LYS A 92 3.70 -26.34 -32.71
C LYS A 92 4.61 -25.23 -33.24
N ASN A 93 4.59 -24.06 -32.61
CA ASN A 93 5.33 -22.86 -33.02
C ASN A 93 6.39 -22.46 -31.98
N LYS A 94 6.95 -23.43 -31.25
CA LYS A 94 7.80 -23.22 -30.06
C LYS A 94 8.95 -22.21 -30.23
N ASN A 95 9.41 -21.91 -31.44
CA ASN A 95 10.56 -21.00 -31.65
C ASN A 95 10.16 -19.65 -32.29
N GLU A 96 8.88 -19.41 -32.55
CA GLU A 96 8.41 -18.27 -33.35
C GLU A 96 7.57 -17.26 -32.57
N GLU A 97 7.08 -17.60 -31.38
CA GLU A 97 6.13 -16.79 -30.62
C GLU A 97 6.74 -16.11 -29.39
N TYR A 98 6.19 -14.95 -29.00
CA TYR A 98 6.70 -14.14 -27.91
C TYR A 98 5.71 -14.11 -26.75
N LEU A 99 6.21 -14.26 -25.52
CA LEU A 99 5.38 -14.15 -24.30
C LEU A 99 5.11 -12.71 -23.85
N HIS A 100 5.79 -11.73 -24.43
CA HIS A 100 5.74 -10.36 -23.94
C HIS A 100 4.36 -9.75 -24.18
N THR A 101 3.89 -9.01 -23.18
CA THR A 101 2.51 -8.56 -23.06
C THR A 101 2.49 -7.06 -22.81
N MET A 102 1.55 -6.36 -23.43
CA MET A 102 1.31 -4.95 -23.19
C MET A 102 -0.08 -4.78 -22.59
N ILE A 103 -0.18 -4.00 -21.51
CA ILE A 103 -1.45 -3.59 -20.91
C ILE A 103 -1.63 -2.11 -21.21
N MET A 104 -2.61 -1.76 -22.04
CA MET A 104 -2.89 -0.39 -22.41
C MET A 104 -4.20 0.04 -21.76
N GLY A 105 -4.23 1.15 -21.03
CA GLY A 105 -5.45 1.59 -20.37
C GLY A 105 -5.55 3.10 -20.21
N PRO A 106 -6.75 3.63 -19.98
CA PRO A 106 -6.93 4.99 -19.48
C PRO A 106 -6.41 5.09 -18.03
N PRO A 107 -6.11 6.32 -17.54
CA PRO A 107 -5.68 6.53 -16.15
C PRO A 107 -6.62 5.89 -15.11
N GLY A 108 -6.07 5.19 -14.09
CA GLY A 108 -6.78 4.93 -12.82
C GLY A 108 -7.39 3.53 -12.52
N HIS A 109 -6.79 2.39 -12.87
CA HIS A 109 -7.37 1.06 -12.56
C HIS A 109 -6.64 0.27 -11.45
N GLY A 110 -7.09 0.46 -10.19
CA GLY A 110 -6.96 -0.55 -9.10
C GLY A 110 -6.15 -0.17 -7.86
N LYS A 111 -6.63 0.73 -6.97
CA LYS A 111 -6.02 1.09 -5.67
C LYS A 111 -7.00 1.84 -4.78
N CYS A 112 -7.33 1.38 -3.55
CA CYS A 112 -8.33 2.13 -2.79
C CYS A 112 -8.35 2.03 -1.26
N LEU A 113 -8.34 3.19 -0.60
CA LEU A 113 -8.55 3.45 0.83
C LEU A 113 -9.91 4.13 1.04
N SER A 114 -10.48 4.07 2.25
CA SER A 114 -11.68 4.85 2.56
C SER A 114 -11.40 6.35 2.51
N LYS A 115 -12.45 7.14 2.31
CA LYS A 115 -12.41 8.60 2.50
C LYS A 115 -11.73 9.00 3.82
N ASP A 116 -11.10 10.16 3.82
CA ASP A 116 -10.45 10.78 4.98
C ASP A 116 -9.28 9.94 5.55
N THR A 117 -8.77 8.99 4.77
CA THR A 117 -7.53 8.30 5.12
C THR A 117 -6.35 9.24 4.87
N PRO A 118 -5.58 9.61 5.91
CA PRO A 118 -4.42 10.47 5.75
C PRO A 118 -3.26 9.72 5.08
N ILE A 119 -2.52 10.42 4.22
CA ILE A 119 -1.35 9.95 3.48
C ILE A 119 -0.19 10.89 3.78
N ILE A 120 0.99 10.33 4.06
CA ILE A 120 2.20 11.14 4.27
C ILE A 120 2.76 11.53 2.91
N MET A 121 2.84 12.84 2.68
CA MET A 121 3.46 13.43 1.50
C MET A 121 4.99 13.38 1.63
N TYR A 122 5.73 13.47 0.52
CA TYR A 122 7.19 13.41 0.57
C TYR A 122 7.81 14.60 1.34
N ASP A 123 7.15 15.75 1.29
CA ASP A 123 7.51 16.92 2.08
C ASP A 123 7.19 16.77 3.59
N GLY A 124 6.62 15.63 4.00
CA GLY A 124 6.28 15.34 5.39
C GLY A 124 4.96 15.98 5.84
N THR A 125 4.26 16.71 4.97
CA THR A 125 2.87 17.09 5.21
C THR A 125 1.95 15.87 5.12
N THR A 126 0.72 16.01 5.61
CA THR A 126 -0.31 14.97 5.51
C THR A 126 -1.42 15.47 4.61
N LYS A 127 -1.85 14.63 3.67
CA LYS A 127 -2.95 14.92 2.76
C LYS A 127 -3.96 13.78 2.78
N MET A 128 -5.26 14.11 2.73
CA MET A 128 -6.28 13.07 2.70
C MET A 128 -6.31 12.38 1.35
N VAL A 129 -6.60 11.08 1.33
CA VAL A 129 -6.56 10.26 0.11
C VAL A 129 -7.40 10.82 -1.03
N GLN A 130 -8.56 11.41 -0.75
CA GLN A 130 -9.42 12.01 -1.77
C GLN A 130 -8.83 13.27 -2.42
N ASP A 131 -7.90 13.93 -1.73
CA ASP A 131 -7.32 15.20 -2.18
C ASP A 131 -6.00 15.00 -2.91
N ILE A 132 -5.44 13.78 -2.90
CA ILE A 132 -4.23 13.41 -3.64
C ILE A 132 -4.45 13.63 -5.14
N LYS A 133 -3.49 14.28 -5.79
CA LYS A 133 -3.53 14.58 -7.23
C LYS A 133 -2.39 13.89 -7.97
N GLN A 134 -2.61 13.69 -9.26
CA GLN A 134 -1.56 13.23 -10.18
C GLN A 134 -0.34 14.15 -10.11
N MET A 135 0.85 13.57 -10.27
CA MET A 135 2.19 14.16 -10.20
C MET A 135 2.63 14.64 -8.81
N GLU A 136 1.81 14.52 -7.76
CA GLU A 136 2.25 14.80 -6.40
C GLU A 136 3.20 13.71 -5.88
N GLN A 137 4.09 14.07 -4.96
CA GLN A 137 5.03 13.13 -4.36
C GLN A 137 4.58 12.71 -2.96
N ILE A 138 4.45 11.40 -2.74
CA ILE A 138 4.13 10.81 -1.44
C ILE A 138 5.34 10.08 -0.86
N MET A 139 5.30 9.77 0.43
CA MET A 139 6.40 9.12 1.13
C MET A 139 6.38 7.59 0.96
N GLY A 140 7.50 7.03 0.47
CA GLY A 140 7.75 5.59 0.42
C GLY A 140 8.11 4.99 1.80
N ASP A 141 8.09 3.66 1.90
CA ASP A 141 8.48 2.92 3.12
C ASP A 141 10.00 2.91 3.40
N ASP A 142 10.78 3.43 2.46
CA ASP A 142 12.23 3.56 2.48
C ASP A 142 12.70 5.02 2.54
N SER A 143 11.83 5.94 2.96
CA SER A 143 12.09 7.39 3.04
C SER A 143 12.34 8.09 1.70
N THR A 144 12.06 7.43 0.57
CA THR A 144 12.24 8.02 -0.77
C THR A 144 10.90 8.45 -1.39
N PRO A 145 10.88 9.43 -2.31
CA PRO A 145 9.64 9.90 -2.91
C PRO A 145 8.98 8.83 -3.77
N ARG A 146 7.66 8.91 -3.88
CA ARG A 146 6.82 8.14 -4.81
C ARG A 146 5.94 9.11 -5.60
N THR A 147 6.03 9.12 -6.91
CA THR A 147 5.22 9.99 -7.75
C THR A 147 3.84 9.38 -7.97
N VAL A 148 2.79 10.16 -7.76
CA VAL A 148 1.41 9.75 -8.06
C VAL A 148 1.17 9.79 -9.56
N LEU A 149 0.99 8.63 -10.17
CA LEU A 149 0.84 8.45 -11.62
C LEU A 149 -0.60 8.62 -12.10
N SER A 150 -1.59 8.27 -11.26
CA SER A 150 -3.02 8.45 -11.55
C SER A 150 -3.86 8.38 -10.27
N THR A 151 -5.12 8.83 -10.31
CA THR A 151 -6.08 8.75 -9.18
C THR A 151 -7.38 8.03 -9.61
N CYS A 152 -8.07 7.43 -8.66
CA CYS A 152 -9.33 6.70 -8.86
C CYS A 152 -10.22 6.75 -7.62
N HIS A 153 -11.52 6.55 -7.80
CA HIS A 153 -12.51 6.51 -6.73
C HIS A 153 -13.71 5.63 -7.14
N GLY A 154 -14.48 5.18 -6.16
CA GLY A 154 -15.64 4.33 -6.39
C GLY A 154 -16.20 3.75 -5.10
N LYS A 155 -17.11 2.78 -5.19
CA LYS A 155 -17.66 2.06 -4.03
C LYS A 155 -17.37 0.57 -4.11
N GLU A 156 -17.03 -0.01 -2.97
CA GLU A 156 -16.83 -1.45 -2.83
C GLU A 156 -17.06 -1.86 -1.38
N THR A 157 -17.16 -3.17 -1.14
CA THR A 157 -17.13 -3.71 0.22
C THR A 157 -15.82 -3.30 0.88
N MET A 158 -15.95 -2.60 2.00
CA MET A 158 -14.81 -2.14 2.76
C MET A 158 -14.43 -3.13 3.84
N TYR A 159 -13.18 -3.04 4.27
CA TYR A 159 -12.60 -3.85 5.31
C TYR A 159 -11.81 -2.94 6.25
N ARG A 160 -12.19 -2.92 7.52
CA ARG A 160 -11.43 -2.23 8.56
C ARG A 160 -10.26 -3.10 8.98
N ILE A 161 -9.05 -2.58 8.81
CA ILE A 161 -7.82 -3.16 9.32
C ILE A 161 -7.60 -2.62 10.73
N LYS A 162 -8.00 -3.41 11.71
CA LYS A 162 -7.75 -3.10 13.12
C LYS A 162 -6.32 -3.35 13.49
N GLN A 163 -5.63 -2.31 13.94
CA GLN A 163 -4.25 -2.41 14.37
C GLN A 163 -4.23 -2.71 15.88
N SER A 164 -3.35 -3.61 16.34
CA SER A 164 -3.17 -3.79 17.79
C SER A 164 -2.64 -2.51 18.46
N TYR A 165 -2.05 -1.62 17.65
CA TYR A 165 -1.51 -0.33 18.04
C TYR A 165 -1.33 0.54 16.78
N GLY A 166 -1.80 1.79 16.82
CA GLY A 166 -1.90 2.65 15.64
C GLY A 166 -3.35 2.99 15.33
N ASP A 167 -3.55 3.68 14.21
CA ASP A 167 -4.86 4.18 13.82
C ASP A 167 -5.49 3.18 12.85
N ASP A 168 -6.69 2.69 13.14
CA ASP A 168 -7.35 1.77 12.22
C ASP A 168 -7.55 2.44 10.85
N TYR A 169 -7.34 1.68 9.78
CA TYR A 169 -7.56 2.17 8.42
C TYR A 169 -8.49 1.23 7.67
N THR A 170 -9.16 1.76 6.66
CA THR A 170 -10.20 1.03 5.94
C THR A 170 -9.84 0.98 4.46
N VAL A 171 -9.99 -0.21 3.88
CA VAL A 171 -9.57 -0.51 2.51
C VAL A 171 -10.67 -1.26 1.78
N ASN A 172 -10.67 -1.23 0.45
CA ASN A 172 -11.57 -2.07 -0.31
C ASN A 172 -11.15 -3.55 -0.32
N GLU A 173 -12.05 -4.43 -0.76
CA GLU A 173 -11.83 -5.88 -0.88
C GLU A 173 -10.58 -6.24 -1.70
N SER A 174 -10.29 -5.45 -2.73
CA SER A 174 -9.19 -5.68 -3.67
C SER A 174 -7.84 -5.13 -3.18
N HIS A 175 -7.78 -4.49 -2.01
CA HIS A 175 -6.56 -3.86 -1.50
C HIS A 175 -5.45 -4.87 -1.16
N ILE A 176 -4.20 -4.47 -1.39
CA ILE A 176 -3.01 -5.25 -1.05
C ILE A 176 -2.43 -4.69 0.25
N ILE A 177 -2.38 -5.53 1.29
CA ILE A 177 -1.73 -5.19 2.54
C ILE A 177 -0.27 -5.71 2.53
N SER A 178 0.65 -4.88 3.02
CA SER A 178 2.04 -5.26 3.25
C SER A 178 2.21 -5.81 4.66
N LEU A 179 2.86 -6.97 4.78
CA LEU A 179 3.09 -7.64 6.05
C LEU A 179 4.56 -8.00 6.22
N LYS A 180 5.09 -7.78 7.42
CA LYS A 180 6.45 -8.08 7.81
C LYS A 180 6.52 -9.38 8.60
N LEU A 181 7.48 -10.23 8.27
CA LEU A 181 7.71 -11.49 8.98
C LEU A 181 8.31 -11.20 10.36
N SER A 182 7.57 -11.53 11.41
CA SER A 182 7.96 -11.24 12.81
C SER A 182 8.72 -12.38 13.51
N LYS A 183 8.85 -13.55 12.86
CA LYS A 183 9.50 -14.74 13.41
C LYS A 183 10.67 -15.15 12.53
N ASN A 184 11.81 -15.43 13.13
CA ASN A 184 12.90 -16.12 12.42
C ASN A 184 12.47 -17.54 12.07
N PRO A 185 12.98 -18.13 10.99
CA PRO A 185 13.08 -19.58 10.87
C PRO A 185 13.83 -20.17 12.08
N TRP A 186 13.48 -21.38 12.51
CA TRP A 186 14.20 -22.05 13.61
C TRP A 186 14.32 -23.55 13.40
N ILE A 187 15.33 -24.13 14.05
CA ILE A 187 15.56 -25.56 14.12
C ILE A 187 14.99 -26.08 15.44
N ARG A 188 14.27 -27.20 15.38
CA ARG A 188 13.79 -27.96 16.53
C ARG A 188 14.50 -29.30 16.57
N ASP A 189 15.27 -29.56 17.62
CA ASP A 189 15.81 -30.89 17.90
C ASP A 189 14.69 -31.87 18.30
N ARG A 190 14.72 -33.09 17.75
CA ARG A 190 13.78 -34.18 18.05
C ARG A 190 14.58 -35.46 18.29
N PRO A 191 15.20 -35.59 19.47
CA PRO A 191 16.11 -36.71 19.78
C PRO A 191 15.41 -38.07 19.73
N SER A 192 14.14 -38.17 20.16
CA SER A 192 13.36 -39.41 20.09
C SER A 192 13.06 -39.91 18.66
N LYS A 193 13.31 -39.07 17.65
CA LYS A 193 13.14 -39.39 16.23
C LYS A 193 14.45 -39.35 15.46
N ASN A 194 15.59 -39.20 16.16
CA ASN A 194 16.91 -38.99 15.57
C ASN A 194 16.89 -37.98 14.42
N SER A 195 16.31 -36.79 14.63
CA SER A 195 16.18 -35.79 13.57
C SER A 195 16.11 -34.35 14.08
N PHE A 196 16.48 -33.42 13.21
CA PHE A 196 16.20 -32.00 13.33
C PHE A 196 15.05 -31.60 12.41
N GLN A 197 14.20 -30.68 12.85
CA GLN A 197 13.14 -30.11 12.04
C GLN A 197 13.34 -28.60 11.88
N VAL A 198 13.52 -28.14 10.66
CA VAL A 198 13.54 -26.71 10.33
C VAL A 198 12.10 -26.26 10.09
N LEU A 199 11.66 -25.19 10.75
CA LEU A 199 10.34 -24.57 10.56
C LEU A 199 10.49 -23.14 10.06
N TRP A 200 9.70 -22.75 9.07
CA TRP A 200 9.71 -21.40 8.51
C TRP A 200 8.36 -21.00 7.91
N PHE A 201 8.26 -19.76 7.48
CA PHE A 201 7.06 -19.20 6.85
C PHE A 201 7.38 -18.72 5.44
N THR A 202 6.51 -19.02 4.50
CA THR A 202 6.49 -18.40 3.17
C THR A 202 5.21 -17.59 3.02
N LYS A 203 5.11 -16.82 1.94
CA LYS A 203 3.90 -16.07 1.59
C LYS A 203 2.64 -16.94 1.56
N GLU A 204 2.78 -18.22 1.23
CA GLU A 204 1.65 -19.14 1.07
C GLU A 204 1.28 -19.84 2.38
N LYS A 205 2.27 -20.33 3.15
CA LYS A 205 2.02 -21.22 4.29
C LYS A 205 3.16 -21.28 5.30
N SER A 206 2.87 -21.91 6.43
CA SER A 206 3.89 -22.42 7.34
C SER A 206 4.47 -23.71 6.78
N ASN A 207 5.78 -23.85 6.82
CA ASN A 207 6.52 -24.97 6.25
C ASN A 207 7.39 -25.63 7.31
N SER A 208 7.72 -26.90 7.07
CA SER A 208 8.76 -27.58 7.83
C SER A 208 9.49 -28.60 6.97
N LYS A 209 10.76 -28.85 7.28
CA LYS A 209 11.61 -29.85 6.64
C LYS A 209 12.36 -30.62 7.72
N THR A 210 12.44 -31.93 7.56
CA THR A 210 13.10 -32.83 8.52
C THR A 210 14.42 -33.31 7.95
N PHE A 211 15.45 -33.31 8.79
CA PHE A 211 16.79 -33.84 8.52
C PHE A 211 17.08 -34.92 9.58
N SER A 212 17.31 -36.16 9.16
CA SER A 212 17.45 -37.30 10.08
C SER A 212 18.88 -37.82 10.13
N TYR A 213 19.34 -38.21 11.32
CA TYR A 213 20.63 -38.85 11.55
C TYR A 213 20.45 -40.33 11.95
N SER A 214 21.50 -41.13 11.79
CA SER A 214 21.52 -42.55 12.13
C SER A 214 22.32 -42.79 13.41
N SER A 215 21.85 -43.67 14.29
CA SER A 215 22.56 -44.11 15.50
C SER A 215 22.73 -45.63 15.49
N GLY A 216 23.96 -46.15 15.52
CA GLY A 216 24.26 -47.59 15.50
C GLY A 216 25.60 -47.92 14.84
N SER A 217 25.90 -49.21 14.64
CA SER A 217 27.17 -49.73 14.09
C SER A 217 27.42 -49.44 12.61
N THR A 218 26.43 -48.89 11.89
CA THR A 218 26.57 -48.44 10.49
C THR A 218 26.06 -47.01 10.40
N ILE A 219 26.93 -46.04 10.68
CA ILE A 219 26.60 -44.61 10.64
C ILE A 219 26.62 -44.15 9.18
N GLN A 220 25.49 -43.70 8.65
CA GLN A 220 25.43 -43.02 7.34
C GLN A 220 25.64 -41.50 7.49
N LYS A 221 25.04 -40.89 8.51
CA LYS A 221 25.27 -39.49 8.92
C LYS A 221 25.11 -39.36 10.44
N ASP A 222 26.06 -38.71 11.08
CA ASP A 222 26.04 -38.41 12.51
C ASP A 222 25.18 -37.16 12.84
N LYS A 223 24.97 -36.89 14.13
CA LYS A 223 24.09 -35.81 14.58
C LYS A 223 24.61 -34.42 14.21
N ASP A 224 25.92 -34.18 14.29
CA ASP A 224 26.50 -32.85 14.08
C ASP A 224 26.49 -32.48 12.60
N THR A 225 26.82 -33.43 11.72
CA THR A 225 26.71 -33.25 10.26
C THR A 225 25.27 -32.89 9.85
N VAL A 226 24.27 -33.59 10.39
CA VAL A 226 22.85 -33.32 10.06
C VAL A 226 22.37 -31.99 10.64
N TYR A 227 22.90 -31.56 11.80
CA TYR A 227 22.65 -30.22 12.33
C TYR A 227 23.22 -29.13 11.43
N GLN A 228 24.42 -29.34 10.88
CA GLN A 228 25.06 -28.40 9.96
C GLN A 228 24.25 -28.25 8.67
N GLU A 229 23.79 -29.36 8.06
CA GLU A 229 22.91 -29.32 6.88
C GLU A 229 21.58 -28.59 7.14
N ALA A 230 21.00 -28.79 8.33
CA ALA A 230 19.78 -28.09 8.72
C ALA A 230 20.02 -26.58 8.91
N SER A 231 21.20 -26.20 9.41
CA SER A 231 21.63 -24.80 9.61
C SER A 231 21.90 -24.10 8.30
N GLU A 232 22.64 -24.72 7.38
CA GLU A 232 22.86 -24.22 6.01
C GLU A 232 21.53 -24.04 5.27
N PHE A 233 20.60 -25.00 5.39
CA PHE A 233 19.27 -24.82 4.82
C PHE A 233 18.51 -23.66 5.46
N LEU A 234 18.62 -23.45 6.78
CA LEU A 234 17.96 -22.36 7.49
C LEU A 234 18.41 -20.99 6.97
N GLU A 235 19.69 -20.82 6.65
CA GLU A 235 20.25 -19.57 6.11
C GLU A 235 19.69 -19.21 4.73
N THR A 236 19.20 -20.18 3.96
CA THR A 236 18.54 -19.94 2.65
C THR A 236 17.11 -19.40 2.77
N LEU A 237 16.52 -19.41 3.98
CA LEU A 237 15.11 -19.11 4.20
C LEU A 237 14.90 -17.61 4.46
N PRO A 238 13.69 -17.08 4.18
CA PRO A 238 13.38 -15.68 4.44
C PRO A 238 13.63 -15.29 5.91
N PRO A 239 14.49 -14.30 6.19
CA PRO A 239 14.79 -13.89 7.56
C PRO A 239 13.61 -13.11 8.19
N LYS A 240 13.63 -12.96 9.52
CA LYS A 240 12.75 -11.99 10.20
C LYS A 240 12.97 -10.61 9.58
N GLY A 241 11.88 -9.90 9.35
CA GLY A 241 11.88 -8.60 8.70
C GLY A 241 11.57 -8.64 7.20
N SER A 242 11.58 -9.81 6.55
CA SER A 242 11.12 -9.93 5.16
C SER A 242 9.68 -9.47 5.02
N VAL A 243 9.41 -8.63 4.00
CA VAL A 243 8.09 -8.09 3.70
C VAL A 243 7.43 -8.88 2.58
N ILE A 244 6.13 -9.11 2.70
CA ILE A 244 5.29 -9.70 1.66
C ILE A 244 4.04 -8.84 1.45
N ASP A 245 3.51 -8.88 0.23
CA ASP A 245 2.28 -8.16 -0.11
C ASP A 245 1.15 -9.16 -0.44
N ILE A 246 -0.01 -9.04 0.20
CA ILE A 246 -1.12 -9.98 0.10
C ILE A 246 -2.46 -9.26 0.00
N ASN A 247 -3.36 -9.76 -0.83
CA ASN A 247 -4.73 -9.23 -0.93
C ASN A 247 -5.53 -9.51 0.36
N VAL A 248 -6.43 -8.59 0.75
CA VAL A 248 -7.28 -8.70 1.96
C VAL A 248 -8.04 -10.03 2.03
N LEU A 249 -8.67 -10.48 0.95
CA LEU A 249 -9.40 -11.76 0.93
C LEU A 249 -8.48 -12.96 1.09
N GLU A 250 -7.29 -12.90 0.50
CA GLU A 250 -6.29 -13.96 0.66
C GLU A 250 -5.80 -14.01 2.10
N TYR A 251 -5.57 -12.87 2.74
CA TYR A 251 -5.22 -12.80 4.15
C TYR A 251 -6.29 -13.45 5.03
N LEU A 252 -7.57 -13.15 4.80
CA LEU A 252 -8.68 -13.72 5.57
C LEU A 252 -8.66 -15.25 5.56
N LYS A 253 -8.31 -15.87 4.43
CA LYS A 253 -8.18 -17.33 4.27
C LYS A 253 -6.97 -17.94 4.99
N ARG A 254 -5.97 -17.15 5.42
CA ARG A 254 -4.75 -17.68 6.06
C ARG A 254 -5.03 -18.23 7.47
N PRO A 255 -4.35 -19.31 7.89
CA PRO A 255 -4.50 -19.89 9.21
C PRO A 255 -3.92 -18.98 10.30
N LYS A 256 -4.40 -19.14 11.55
CA LYS A 256 -3.93 -18.36 12.71
C LYS A 256 -2.42 -18.47 12.94
N SER A 257 -1.83 -19.64 12.68
CA SER A 257 -0.38 -19.86 12.79
C SER A 257 0.42 -18.95 11.85
N TRP A 258 -0.05 -18.79 10.61
CA TRP A 258 0.54 -17.92 9.60
C TRP A 258 0.34 -16.44 9.96
N LYS A 259 -0.89 -16.05 10.34
CA LYS A 259 -1.23 -14.68 10.78
C LYS A 259 -0.48 -14.27 12.06
N SER A 260 -0.03 -15.23 12.87
CA SER A 260 0.81 -14.95 14.04
C SER A 260 2.26 -14.58 13.68
N ALA A 261 2.71 -14.98 12.47
CA ALA A 261 4.06 -14.74 11.98
C ALA A 261 4.13 -13.49 11.11
N TYR A 262 3.19 -13.30 10.18
CA TYR A 262 3.10 -12.13 9.32
C TYR A 262 2.19 -11.06 9.94
N LYS A 263 2.74 -9.87 10.09
CA LYS A 263 2.18 -8.78 10.89
C LYS A 263 2.20 -7.47 10.12
N GLY A 264 1.28 -6.56 10.44
CA GLY A 264 1.36 -5.19 9.95
C GLY A 264 2.61 -4.51 10.52
N PHE A 265 3.10 -3.48 9.83
CA PHE A 265 4.28 -2.77 10.29
C PHE A 265 4.25 -1.29 9.92
N LYS A 266 4.99 -0.52 10.71
CA LYS A 266 5.28 0.90 10.53
C LYS A 266 6.77 1.09 10.32
N VAL A 267 7.14 2.25 9.80
CA VAL A 267 8.54 2.67 9.65
C VAL A 267 8.71 4.09 10.14
N GLY A 268 9.89 4.41 10.68
CA GLY A 268 10.32 5.82 10.76
C GLY A 268 10.68 6.33 9.37
N VAL A 269 10.86 7.64 9.26
CA VAL A 269 11.25 8.31 8.02
C VAL A 269 12.48 9.16 8.25
N ASP A 270 13.33 9.21 7.24
CA ASP A 270 14.50 10.07 7.18
C ASP A 270 14.19 11.28 6.31
N PHE A 271 14.36 12.47 6.88
CA PHE A 271 14.20 13.72 6.15
C PHE A 271 15.57 14.37 5.90
N PRO A 272 15.71 15.12 4.79
CA PRO A 272 16.88 15.94 4.56
C PRO A 272 17.11 16.92 5.72
N GLU A 273 18.38 17.18 6.03
CA GLU A 273 18.74 18.20 7.00
C GLU A 273 18.34 19.59 6.51
N GLN A 274 17.74 20.38 7.40
CA GLN A 274 17.36 21.77 7.12
C GLN A 274 18.07 22.73 8.07
N ASN A 275 18.38 23.92 7.57
CA ASN A 275 18.98 24.97 8.40
C ASN A 275 17.95 25.50 9.39
N ILE A 276 18.35 25.57 10.66
CA ILE A 276 17.54 26.03 11.78
C ILE A 276 18.26 27.13 12.56
N GLU A 277 17.52 28.12 13.06
CA GLU A 277 18.10 29.28 13.78
C GLU A 277 18.26 29.07 15.28
N LEU A 278 17.43 28.22 15.87
CA LEU A 278 17.41 27.95 17.30
C LEU A 278 17.80 26.50 17.54
N ASP A 279 18.58 26.26 18.59
CA ASP A 279 18.93 24.90 19.00
C ASP A 279 17.66 24.05 19.26
N PRO A 280 17.59 22.81 18.71
CA PRO A 280 16.40 21.97 18.84
C PRO A 280 16.04 21.64 20.29
N TYR A 281 17.04 21.34 21.12
CA TYR A 281 16.82 21.00 22.52
C TYR A 281 16.21 22.18 23.27
N ILE A 282 16.76 23.38 23.10
CA ILE A 282 16.24 24.63 23.67
C ILE A 282 14.80 24.89 23.23
N LEU A 283 14.49 24.70 21.95
CA LEU A 283 13.13 24.84 21.46
C LEU A 283 12.20 23.83 22.14
N GLY A 284 12.63 22.57 22.29
CA GLY A 284 11.85 21.52 22.94
C GLY A 284 11.54 21.85 24.41
N VAL A 285 12.53 22.32 25.16
CA VAL A 285 12.32 22.76 26.56
C VAL A 285 11.37 23.95 26.62
N TRP A 286 11.51 24.94 25.73
CA TRP A 286 10.62 26.11 25.73
C TRP A 286 9.19 25.74 25.31
N LEU A 287 9.01 24.78 24.40
CA LEU A 287 7.68 24.30 24.03
C LEU A 287 6.96 23.66 25.22
N GLY A 288 7.66 22.93 26.09
CA GLY A 288 7.10 22.45 27.36
C GLY A 288 6.95 23.56 28.40
N ASP A 289 8.05 23.93 29.04
CA ASP A 289 8.08 24.78 30.24
C ASP A 289 8.18 26.29 29.98
N GLY A 290 8.19 26.70 28.71
CA GLY A 290 8.26 28.10 28.32
C GLY A 290 6.92 28.84 28.48
N ASP A 291 6.99 30.15 28.72
CA ASP A 291 5.83 31.03 28.68
C ASP A 291 5.39 31.24 27.22
N SER A 292 4.12 31.01 26.91
CA SER A 292 3.62 31.24 25.56
C SER A 292 3.79 32.70 25.11
N SER A 293 3.77 33.65 26.05
CA SER A 293 3.81 35.08 25.74
C SER A 293 5.22 35.67 25.60
N GLY A 294 6.29 34.93 25.90
CA GLY A 294 7.64 35.50 25.89
C GLY A 294 8.80 34.52 26.09
N PRO A 295 10.04 35.04 26.18
CA PRO A 295 11.27 34.25 26.26
C PRO A 295 11.55 33.77 27.69
N ASN A 296 10.50 33.39 28.41
CA ASN A 296 10.58 32.94 29.79
C ASN A 296 10.53 31.42 29.84
N ILE A 297 11.30 30.80 30.74
CA ILE A 297 11.21 29.38 31.07
C ILE A 297 11.05 29.22 32.57
N THR A 298 10.36 28.16 33.01
CA THR A 298 10.16 27.85 34.42
C THR A 298 10.72 26.46 34.70
N SER A 299 11.86 26.35 35.38
CA SER A 299 12.49 25.06 35.65
C SER A 299 13.21 25.06 37.00
N VAL A 300 13.16 23.91 37.67
CA VAL A 300 13.90 23.63 38.90
C VAL A 300 15.23 22.93 38.62
N ASP A 301 15.41 22.37 37.41
CA ASP A 301 16.57 21.57 37.03
C ASP A 301 17.69 22.51 36.54
N MET A 302 18.78 22.60 37.32
CA MET A 302 19.87 23.54 37.05
C MET A 302 20.65 23.20 35.78
N GLU A 303 20.69 21.93 35.38
CA GLU A 303 21.32 21.45 34.16
C GLU A 303 20.69 22.10 32.92
N ILE A 304 19.35 22.19 32.87
CA ILE A 304 18.63 22.89 31.80
C ILE A 304 19.02 24.37 31.77
N ILE A 305 19.06 25.01 32.94
CA ILE A 305 19.39 26.43 33.05
C ILE A 305 20.83 26.68 32.58
N GLU A 306 21.77 25.81 32.91
CA GLU A 306 23.16 25.92 32.48
C GLU A 306 23.30 25.73 30.97
N TYR A 307 22.59 24.75 30.40
CA TYR A 307 22.53 24.54 28.94
C TYR A 307 22.06 25.81 28.21
N PHE A 308 20.98 26.44 28.69
CA PHE A 308 20.48 27.68 28.10
C PHE A 308 21.48 28.85 28.26
N LYS A 309 22.16 28.97 29.41
CA LYS A 309 23.16 30.03 29.61
C LYS A 309 24.36 29.87 28.69
N GLU A 310 24.83 28.64 28.48
CA GLU A 310 25.95 28.35 27.59
C GLU A 310 25.58 28.74 26.15
N TYR A 311 24.42 28.28 25.69
CA TYR A 311 23.95 28.59 24.35
C TYR A 311 23.70 30.09 24.14
N PHE A 312 23.02 30.75 25.09
CA PHE A 312 22.72 32.20 25.07
C PHE A 312 23.71 33.03 25.88
N SER A 313 25.01 32.74 25.75
CA SER A 313 26.08 33.48 26.45
C SER A 313 26.15 34.97 26.10
N ASP A 314 25.56 35.36 24.96
CA ASP A 314 25.39 36.74 24.49
C ASP A 314 24.19 37.46 25.12
N LEU A 315 23.26 36.74 25.75
CA LEU A 315 22.08 37.30 26.41
C LEU A 315 22.23 37.27 27.93
N CYS A 316 21.53 38.18 28.61
CA CYS A 316 21.48 38.20 30.07
C CYS A 316 20.29 37.38 30.57
N LEU A 317 20.59 36.29 31.28
CA LEU A 317 19.60 35.53 32.03
C LEU A 317 19.27 36.23 33.35
N LYS A 318 18.03 36.68 33.51
CA LYS A 318 17.51 37.25 34.76
C LYS A 318 16.57 36.25 35.42
N LYS A 319 16.79 35.99 36.71
CA LYS A 319 15.84 35.24 37.53
C LYS A 319 14.66 36.17 37.90
N ASP A 320 13.45 35.78 37.54
CA ASP A 320 12.20 36.57 37.64
C ASP A 320 11.14 35.79 38.45
N GLY A 321 11.48 35.47 39.71
CA GLY A 321 10.73 34.60 40.62
C GLY A 321 11.58 33.45 41.18
N ASP A 322 10.96 32.48 41.87
CA ASP A 322 11.70 31.39 42.53
C ASP A 322 12.39 30.43 41.56
N ILE A 323 11.70 30.07 40.47
CA ILE A 323 12.14 29.08 39.47
C ILE A 323 11.91 29.54 38.03
N ARG A 324 11.55 30.81 37.84
CA ARG A 324 11.28 31.42 36.53
C ARG A 324 12.47 32.25 36.08
N TYR A 325 12.85 32.08 34.83
CA TYR A 325 14.00 32.72 34.22
C TYR A 325 13.58 33.47 32.95
N ARG A 326 14.14 34.67 32.73
CA ARG A 326 13.88 35.52 31.56
C ARG A 326 15.19 35.84 30.84
N PHE A 327 15.24 35.60 29.54
CA PHE A 327 16.34 36.03 28.70
C PHE A 327 16.12 37.46 28.21
N THR A 328 17.10 38.34 28.44
CA THR A 328 17.04 39.77 28.12
C THR A 328 18.31 40.24 27.42
N SER A 329 18.25 41.33 26.66
CA SER A 329 19.42 41.93 26.00
C SER A 329 20.33 42.76 26.93
N GLY A 330 20.14 42.66 28.25
CA GLY A 330 21.00 43.30 29.26
C GLY A 330 20.85 44.83 29.45
N LYS A 331 20.18 45.55 28.54
CA LYS A 331 19.99 47.01 28.62
C LYS A 331 18.58 47.40 29.04
N GLN A 332 18.44 48.32 29.99
CA GLN A 332 17.15 48.90 30.39
C GLN A 332 16.58 49.71 29.21
N GLY A 333 15.36 49.40 28.75
CA GLY A 333 14.77 49.99 27.54
C GLY A 333 15.28 49.43 26.21
N GLY A 334 16.02 48.31 26.21
CA GLY A 334 16.49 47.68 24.97
C GLY A 334 15.34 47.20 24.08
N HIS A 335 15.38 47.55 22.79
CA HIS A 335 14.43 47.07 21.79
C HIS A 335 14.42 45.53 21.70
N SER A 336 13.23 44.94 21.52
CA SER A 336 13.04 43.49 21.38
C SER A 336 13.89 42.86 20.27
N ASP A 337 14.26 43.70 19.31
CA ASP A 337 14.87 43.39 18.03
C ASP A 337 16.32 42.94 18.17
N LYS A 338 16.93 43.13 19.36
CA LYS A 338 18.28 42.66 19.69
C LYS A 338 18.32 41.32 20.44
N ASN A 339 17.17 40.78 20.85
CA ASN A 339 17.12 39.49 21.53
C ASN A 339 16.92 38.37 20.50
N ARG A 340 18.00 37.68 20.15
CA ARG A 340 17.94 36.61 19.14
C ARG A 340 16.94 35.51 19.48
N PHE A 341 16.75 35.19 20.76
CA PHE A 341 15.77 34.18 21.17
C PHE A 341 14.34 34.64 20.88
N VAL A 342 13.98 35.87 21.26
CA VAL A 342 12.65 36.45 20.95
C VAL A 342 12.44 36.57 19.45
N ASN A 343 13.48 36.96 18.70
CA ASN A 343 13.40 37.06 17.24
C ASN A 343 13.13 35.70 16.60
N SER A 344 13.79 34.62 17.05
CA SER A 344 13.50 33.26 16.59
C SER A 344 12.06 32.83 16.94
N LEU A 345 11.59 33.10 18.16
CA LEU A 345 10.20 32.81 18.55
C LEU A 345 9.17 33.56 17.69
N LYS A 346 9.46 34.83 17.33
CA LYS A 346 8.61 35.61 16.42
C LYS A 346 8.67 35.06 15.00
N LYS A 347 9.86 34.72 14.49
CA LYS A 347 10.07 34.18 13.14
C LYS A 347 9.22 32.93 12.90
N TYR A 348 9.25 32.00 13.87
CA TYR A 348 8.46 30.76 13.79
C TYR A 348 7.02 30.91 14.28
N ASN A 349 6.54 32.14 14.55
CA ASN A 349 5.19 32.39 15.03
C ASN A 349 4.82 31.53 16.28
N LEU A 350 5.74 31.43 17.24
CA LEU A 350 5.58 30.59 18.42
C LEU A 350 4.91 31.32 19.59
N LEU A 351 5.02 32.65 19.63
CA LEU A 351 4.43 33.45 20.70
C LEU A 351 2.90 33.37 20.66
N ASN A 352 2.30 32.90 21.75
CA ASN A 352 0.88 32.58 21.91
C ASN A 352 0.34 31.51 20.95
N ASN A 353 1.23 30.81 20.26
CA ASN A 353 0.90 29.80 19.26
C ASN A 353 1.95 28.68 19.29
N LYS A 354 2.05 27.97 20.43
CA LYS A 354 3.03 26.88 20.58
C LYS A 354 2.70 25.73 19.63
N HIS A 355 3.61 25.45 18.71
CA HIS A 355 3.61 24.33 17.76
C HIS A 355 5.07 23.95 17.45
N ILE A 356 5.30 22.80 16.81
CA ILE A 356 6.64 22.46 16.33
C ILE A 356 6.81 23.05 14.93
N PRO A 357 7.78 23.95 14.69
CA PRO A 357 7.97 24.52 13.37
C PRO A 357 8.34 23.45 12.33
N TYR A 358 7.88 23.67 11.09
CA TYR A 358 7.97 22.69 10.01
C TYR A 358 9.40 22.21 9.74
N ASP A 359 10.36 23.13 9.69
CA ASP A 359 11.78 22.87 9.47
C ASP A 359 12.48 22.13 10.62
N TYR A 360 11.87 22.05 11.80
CA TYR A 360 12.31 21.15 12.88
C TYR A 360 11.63 19.79 12.79
N LYS A 361 10.35 19.79 12.41
CA LYS A 361 9.52 18.58 12.29
C LYS A 361 9.99 17.69 11.13
N ILE A 362 10.42 18.29 10.03
CA ILE A 362 10.88 17.64 8.80
C ILE A 362 12.39 17.82 8.64
N ASN A 363 13.16 17.36 9.63
CA ASN A 363 14.62 17.53 9.65
C ASN A 363 15.33 16.18 9.91
N SER A 364 16.66 16.19 9.92
CA SER A 364 17.50 15.04 10.23
C SER A 364 17.07 14.35 11.54
N GLU A 365 17.34 13.04 11.63
CA GLU A 365 17.02 12.24 12.82
C GLU A 365 17.65 12.86 14.09
N SER A 366 18.89 13.35 14.01
CA SER A 366 19.59 13.99 15.13
C SER A 366 18.89 15.26 15.63
N THR A 367 18.47 16.15 14.73
CA THR A 367 17.71 17.36 15.06
C THR A 367 16.39 17.03 15.74
N ARG A 368 15.65 16.08 15.18
CA ARG A 368 14.37 15.63 15.73
C ARG A 368 14.52 14.94 17.09
N LEU A 369 15.56 14.13 17.29
CA LEU A 369 15.88 13.51 18.58
C LEU A 369 16.26 14.55 19.64
N SER A 370 17.05 15.56 19.26
CA SER A 370 17.44 16.66 20.15
C SER A 370 16.22 17.51 20.59
N LEU A 371 15.33 17.82 19.64
CA LEU A 371 14.05 18.47 19.95
C LEU A 371 13.20 17.64 20.92
N LEU A 372 13.07 16.34 20.65
CA LEU A 372 12.32 15.42 21.50
C LEU A 372 12.94 15.32 22.90
N ALA A 373 14.26 15.35 23.02
CA ALA A 373 14.96 15.35 24.30
C ALA A 373 14.57 16.55 25.16
N GLY A 374 14.49 17.75 24.57
CA GLY A 374 14.04 18.96 25.29
C GLY A 374 12.58 18.89 25.74
N LEU A 375 11.71 18.34 24.91
CA LEU A 375 10.30 18.08 25.26
C LEU A 375 10.17 17.05 26.39
N ILE A 376 11.03 16.01 26.39
CA ILE A 376 11.06 15.02 27.47
C ILE A 376 11.56 15.65 28.76
N ASP A 377 12.63 16.43 28.73
CA ASP A 377 13.24 16.99 29.92
C ASP A 377 12.36 18.03 30.63
N SER A 378 11.52 18.74 29.87
CA SER A 378 10.46 19.61 30.40
C SER A 378 9.24 18.80 30.85
N ASP A 379 8.30 18.56 29.93
CA ASP A 379 6.97 17.99 30.21
C ASP A 379 6.91 16.45 30.23
N GLY A 380 7.99 15.78 29.84
CA GLY A 380 8.03 14.32 29.76
C GLY A 380 8.06 13.63 31.12
N TYR A 381 7.37 12.51 31.22
CA TYR A 381 7.44 11.57 32.32
C TYR A 381 7.92 10.22 31.81
N MET A 382 8.92 9.62 32.48
CA MET A 382 9.42 8.30 32.13
C MET A 382 8.91 7.25 33.12
N TYR A 383 8.40 6.13 32.60
CA TYR A 383 8.10 4.94 33.38
C TYR A 383 8.36 3.68 32.56
N ASP A 384 9.00 2.66 33.13
CA ASP A 384 9.27 1.37 32.47
C ASP A 384 9.86 1.49 31.05
N ASN A 385 10.87 2.36 30.87
CA ASN A 385 11.47 2.71 29.56
C ASN A 385 10.46 3.19 28.50
N CYS A 386 9.32 3.72 28.93
CA CYS A 386 8.35 4.41 28.08
C CYS A 386 8.32 5.88 28.50
N TYR A 387 8.07 6.74 27.52
CA TYR A 387 7.85 8.16 27.77
C TYR A 387 6.38 8.50 27.60
N GLU A 388 5.92 9.40 28.44
CA GLU A 388 4.61 10.02 28.39
C GLU A 388 4.79 11.54 28.35
N ILE A 389 4.11 12.21 27.43
CA ILE A 389 3.99 13.66 27.40
C ILE A 389 2.49 13.98 27.37
N THR A 390 2.02 14.85 28.26
CA THR A 390 0.64 15.32 28.25
C THR A 390 0.61 16.78 27.82
N GLN A 391 -0.16 17.10 26.78
CA GLN A 391 -0.36 18.47 26.31
C GLN A 391 -1.81 18.91 26.38
N LYS A 392 -2.03 20.18 26.71
CA LYS A 392 -3.37 20.81 26.62
C LYS A 392 -3.64 21.34 25.20
N ASN A 393 -2.61 21.82 24.51
CA ASN A 393 -2.72 22.27 23.13
C ASN A 393 -2.75 21.05 22.19
N LYS A 394 -3.81 20.92 21.39
CA LYS A 394 -3.98 19.81 20.44
C LYS A 394 -2.97 19.84 19.30
N GLU A 395 -2.69 21.01 18.75
CA GLU A 395 -1.74 21.17 17.64
C GLU A 395 -0.34 20.72 18.06
N LEU A 396 0.14 21.22 19.20
CA LEU A 396 1.41 20.76 19.77
C LEU A 396 1.39 19.25 20.08
N ALA A 397 0.27 18.71 20.55
CA ALA A 397 0.14 17.28 20.80
C ALA A 397 0.24 16.44 19.51
N ASP A 398 -0.38 16.89 18.43
CA ASP A 398 -0.32 16.26 17.11
C ASP A 398 1.09 16.34 16.51
N ASP A 399 1.75 17.50 16.65
CA ASP A 399 3.14 17.69 16.23
C ASP A 399 4.09 16.76 16.98
N ILE A 400 3.94 16.60 18.30
CA ILE A 400 4.73 15.66 19.10
C ILE A 400 4.45 14.22 18.66
N LEU A 401 3.19 13.86 18.40
CA LEU A 401 2.83 12.53 17.93
C LEU A 401 3.45 12.23 16.55
N PHE A 402 3.43 13.21 15.64
CA PHE A 402 4.11 13.11 14.35
C PHE A 402 5.62 12.94 14.56
N LEU A 403 6.24 13.79 15.38
CA LEU A 403 7.68 13.75 15.67
C LEU A 403 8.09 12.36 16.15
N THR A 404 7.40 11.81 17.14
CA THR A 404 7.76 10.50 17.70
C THR A 404 7.50 9.35 16.73
N ARG A 405 6.41 9.39 15.93
CA ARG A 405 6.15 8.39 14.89
C ARG A 405 7.20 8.44 13.78
N SER A 406 7.57 9.65 13.33
CA SER A 406 8.55 9.88 12.28
C SER A 406 9.97 9.41 12.67
N LEU A 407 10.30 9.43 13.96
CA LEU A 407 11.54 8.88 14.53
C LEU A 407 11.53 7.34 14.70
N GLY A 408 10.42 6.69 14.31
CA GLY A 408 10.27 5.25 14.43
C GLY A 408 9.92 4.76 15.85
N PHE A 409 9.41 5.63 16.72
CA PHE A 409 8.88 5.19 18.01
C PHE A 409 7.46 4.66 17.86
N ARG A 410 7.17 3.59 18.61
CA ARG A 410 5.81 3.11 18.78
C ARG A 410 5.05 4.11 19.64
N SER A 411 4.26 4.97 19.00
CA SER A 411 3.58 6.12 19.61
C SER A 411 2.06 6.13 19.41
N ASN A 412 1.32 6.52 20.44
CA ASN A 412 -0.14 6.64 20.43
C ASN A 412 -0.55 7.80 21.34
N MET A 413 -1.68 8.43 21.02
CA MET A 413 -2.26 9.52 21.77
C MET A 413 -3.65 9.16 22.27
N LYS A 414 -3.97 9.57 23.50
CA LYS A 414 -5.29 9.42 24.10
C LYS A 414 -5.79 10.74 24.64
N GLU A 415 -7.04 11.06 24.35
CA GLU A 415 -7.75 12.16 24.99
C GLU A 415 -8.08 11.77 26.44
N CYS A 416 -7.91 12.71 27.38
CA CYS A 416 -8.23 12.52 28.79
C CYS A 416 -8.76 13.81 29.42
N GLN A 417 -9.71 13.68 30.32
CA GLN A 417 -10.20 14.80 31.12
C GLN A 417 -9.32 14.94 32.37
N LYS A 418 -8.79 16.15 32.59
CA LYS A 418 -8.03 16.48 33.79
C LYS A 418 -8.63 17.72 34.45
N SER A 419 -8.49 17.81 35.77
CA SER A 419 -8.86 18.98 36.54
C SER A 419 -7.67 19.57 37.27
N CYS A 420 -7.53 20.89 37.28
CA CYS A 420 -6.52 21.59 38.07
C CYS A 420 -7.17 22.68 38.93
N MET A 421 -6.52 23.04 40.03
CA MET A 421 -6.90 24.21 40.82
C MET A 421 -6.13 25.41 40.31
N TYR A 422 -6.83 26.46 39.87
CA TYR A 422 -6.21 27.71 39.44
C TYR A 422 -6.83 28.87 40.22
N LYS A 423 -6.01 29.60 41.00
CA LYS A 423 -6.46 30.69 41.87
C LYS A 423 -7.63 30.32 42.79
N GLY A 424 -7.65 29.08 43.29
CA GLY A 424 -8.71 28.57 44.18
C GLY A 424 -9.93 28.00 43.47
N GLU A 425 -10.03 28.11 42.14
CA GLU A 425 -11.14 27.55 41.35
C GLU A 425 -10.72 26.24 40.66
N LYS A 426 -11.60 25.23 40.72
CA LYS A 426 -11.43 23.98 39.97
C LYS A 426 -11.71 24.25 38.49
N ARG A 427 -10.71 24.04 37.64
CA ARG A 427 -10.83 24.11 36.18
C ARG A 427 -10.70 22.71 35.62
N GLU A 428 -11.62 22.34 34.75
CA GLU A 428 -11.59 21.06 34.03
C GLU A 428 -11.30 21.32 32.55
N GLY A 429 -10.63 20.39 31.90
CA GLY A 429 -10.29 20.52 30.50
C GLY A 429 -9.84 19.21 29.87
N THR A 430 -9.88 19.22 28.55
CA THR A 430 -9.41 18.13 27.70
C THR A 430 -7.90 18.24 27.52
N TYR A 431 -7.21 17.13 27.72
CA TYR A 431 -5.76 16.98 27.55
C TYR A 431 -5.46 15.78 26.67
N TYR A 432 -4.36 15.86 25.95
CA TYR A 432 -3.90 14.86 25.00
C TYR A 432 -2.64 14.22 25.54
N ARG A 433 -2.74 12.94 25.88
CA ARG A 433 -1.64 12.16 26.46
C ARG A 433 -1.00 11.31 25.38
N ILE A 434 0.22 11.66 24.99
CA ILE A 434 1.06 10.90 24.06
C ILE A 434 1.92 9.92 24.87
N ILE A 435 1.88 8.65 24.50
CA ILE A 435 2.72 7.60 25.08
C ILE A 435 3.52 6.98 23.94
N PHE A 436 4.84 6.94 24.10
CA PHE A 436 5.73 6.33 23.14
C PHE A 436 6.79 5.44 23.77
N SER A 437 7.19 4.43 23.01
CA SER A 437 8.06 3.33 23.44
C SER A 437 8.83 2.76 22.24
N GLY A 438 9.77 1.86 22.49
CA GLY A 438 10.60 1.25 21.46
C GLY A 438 12.06 1.44 21.83
N ASP A 439 12.86 1.96 20.90
CA ASP A 439 14.29 2.19 21.10
C ASP A 439 14.52 3.57 21.75
N THR A 440 13.83 3.82 22.86
CA THR A 440 13.80 5.12 23.58
C THR A 440 15.16 5.56 24.11
N ASP A 441 16.12 4.63 24.22
CA ASP A 441 17.52 4.88 24.54
C ASP A 441 18.27 5.68 23.46
N LYS A 442 17.69 5.79 22.25
CA LYS A 442 18.20 6.72 21.21
C LYS A 442 18.06 8.19 21.58
N VAL A 443 17.17 8.54 22.52
CA VAL A 443 16.94 9.93 22.90
C VAL A 443 17.92 10.34 24.00
N SER A 444 18.92 11.13 23.63
CA SER A 444 19.91 11.69 24.55
C SER A 444 19.33 12.85 25.35
N VAL A 445 18.60 12.53 26.42
CA VAL A 445 18.10 13.53 27.38
C VAL A 445 19.23 14.06 28.26
N LEU A 446 19.10 15.30 28.73
CA LEU A 446 20.05 15.94 29.63
C LEU A 446 19.88 15.43 31.07
N LEU A 447 18.64 15.21 31.50
CA LEU A 447 18.36 14.84 32.89
C LEU A 447 18.51 13.34 33.10
N SER A 448 19.51 12.95 33.89
CA SER A 448 19.83 11.54 34.19
C SER A 448 18.63 10.72 34.68
N ARG A 449 17.74 11.33 35.48
CA ARG A 449 16.51 10.68 35.99
C ARG A 449 15.49 10.32 34.90
N LYS A 450 15.58 10.95 33.72
CA LYS A 450 14.72 10.72 32.55
C LYS A 450 15.42 9.86 31.50
N THR A 451 16.65 9.41 31.71
CA THR A 451 17.38 8.59 30.73
C THR A 451 16.81 7.18 30.63
N ALA A 452 16.40 6.79 29.42
CA ALA A 452 15.95 5.42 29.14
C ALA A 452 17.12 4.45 29.06
N THR A 453 16.89 3.20 29.45
CA THR A 453 17.88 2.13 29.32
C THR A 453 17.68 1.34 28.02
N PRO A 454 18.75 0.73 27.46
CA PRO A 454 18.65 -0.05 26.24
C PRO A 454 17.60 -1.15 26.33
N ARG A 455 16.80 -1.25 25.27
CA ARG A 455 15.68 -2.18 25.24
C ARG A 455 16.13 -3.64 25.22
N LYS A 456 15.64 -4.42 26.18
CA LYS A 456 15.93 -5.88 26.29
C LYS A 456 15.07 -6.76 25.39
N GLN A 457 13.91 -6.27 24.94
CA GLN A 457 12.94 -7.09 24.22
C GLN A 457 13.32 -7.27 22.75
N ILE A 458 13.37 -8.52 22.27
CA ILE A 458 13.79 -8.86 20.89
C ILE A 458 12.73 -8.53 19.82
N LYS A 459 11.46 -8.37 20.22
CA LYS A 459 10.36 -8.10 19.27
C LYS A 459 10.49 -6.68 18.73
N ASP A 460 10.34 -6.50 17.43
CA ASP A 460 10.31 -5.18 16.80
C ASP A 460 9.06 -4.40 17.30
N PRO A 461 9.21 -3.20 17.89
CA PRO A 461 8.09 -2.41 18.43
C PRO A 461 7.15 -1.88 17.34
N LEU A 462 7.63 -1.75 16.10
CA LEU A 462 6.85 -1.26 14.96
C LEU A 462 6.13 -2.38 14.21
N VAL A 463 6.25 -3.63 14.65
CA VAL A 463 5.61 -4.80 14.01
C VAL A 463 4.48 -5.35 14.89
N TYR A 464 3.25 -5.27 14.41
CA TYR A 464 2.04 -5.47 15.22
C TYR A 464 1.02 -6.41 14.59
N GLY A 465 0.22 -7.05 15.44
CA GLY A 465 -0.88 -7.87 14.98
C GLY A 465 -1.96 -7.00 14.33
N ILE A 466 -2.57 -7.51 13.27
CA ILE A 466 -3.75 -6.91 12.65
C ILE A 466 -4.94 -7.85 12.76
N LYS A 467 -6.14 -7.29 12.78
CA LYS A 467 -7.40 -8.00 12.56
C LYS A 467 -8.13 -7.32 11.42
N ILE A 468 -8.85 -8.08 10.62
CA ILE A 468 -9.60 -7.55 9.49
C ILE A 468 -11.08 -7.81 9.79
N GLU A 469 -11.86 -6.73 9.75
CA GLU A 469 -13.31 -6.77 9.92
C GLU A 469 -13.96 -6.32 8.62
N LYS A 470 -14.88 -7.14 8.10
CA LYS A 470 -15.67 -6.77 6.94
C LYS A 470 -16.62 -5.65 7.36
N LEU A 471 -16.67 -4.58 6.58
CA LEU A 471 -17.62 -3.50 6.70
C LEU A 471 -18.63 -3.55 5.54
N GLU A 472 -19.56 -2.62 5.57
CA GLU A 472 -20.49 -2.36 4.47
C GLU A 472 -19.77 -1.77 3.26
N ILE A 473 -20.53 -1.56 2.20
CA ILE A 473 -20.03 -0.85 1.03
C ILE A 473 -19.94 0.64 1.33
N ASP A 474 -18.80 1.21 0.99
CA ASP A 474 -18.53 2.62 1.19
C ASP A 474 -17.64 3.16 0.07
N ASP A 475 -17.46 4.48 0.07
CA ASP A 475 -16.57 5.17 -0.84
C ASP A 475 -15.11 4.83 -0.58
N TYR A 476 -14.42 4.64 -1.69
CA TYR A 476 -12.99 4.46 -1.74
C TYR A 476 -12.36 5.50 -2.65
N TYR A 477 -11.10 5.78 -2.37
CA TYR A 477 -10.21 6.65 -3.14
C TYR A 477 -8.85 5.99 -3.20
N GLY A 478 -8.16 6.09 -4.31
CA GLY A 478 -6.75 5.76 -4.31
C GLY A 478 -6.06 6.16 -5.60
N PHE A 479 -4.82 5.72 -5.72
CA PHE A 479 -3.90 6.33 -6.66
C PHE A 479 -2.78 5.37 -7.06
N GLU A 480 -2.27 5.51 -8.27
CA GLU A 480 -1.11 4.77 -8.78
C GLU A 480 0.18 5.48 -8.39
N ILE A 481 1.21 4.72 -8.00
CA ILE A 481 2.52 5.28 -7.68
C ILE A 481 3.62 4.47 -8.34
N ASP A 482 4.74 5.13 -8.63
CA ASP A 482 6.00 4.52 -9.08
C ASP A 482 6.74 3.80 -7.93
N GLY A 483 7.99 3.41 -8.17
CA GLY A 483 8.88 2.79 -7.18
C GLY A 483 8.45 1.39 -6.73
N ASN A 484 8.72 1.04 -5.48
CA ASN A 484 8.39 -0.28 -4.94
C ASN A 484 6.89 -0.46 -4.62
N HIS A 485 6.04 0.49 -5.03
CA HIS A 485 4.58 0.49 -4.85
C HIS A 485 4.10 0.47 -3.40
N ARG A 486 4.99 0.71 -2.43
CA ARG A 486 4.65 0.89 -1.03
C ARG A 486 4.73 2.36 -0.64
N PHE A 487 3.81 2.76 0.22
CA PHE A 487 3.69 4.13 0.72
C PHE A 487 3.18 4.15 2.16
N LEU A 488 3.26 5.33 2.78
CA LEU A 488 2.89 5.55 4.18
C LEU A 488 1.52 6.20 4.33
N LEU A 489 0.70 5.60 5.18
CA LEU A 489 -0.49 6.25 5.75
C LEU A 489 -0.08 7.27 6.82
N GLY A 490 -1.00 8.14 7.24
CA GLY A 490 -0.74 9.24 8.19
C GLY A 490 -0.20 8.80 9.56
N ASP A 491 -0.37 7.54 9.92
CA ASP A 491 0.17 6.94 11.14
C ASP A 491 1.47 6.14 10.90
N PHE A 492 2.08 6.32 9.74
CA PHE A 492 3.30 5.68 9.24
C PHE A 492 3.15 4.17 8.94
N THR A 493 1.91 3.67 8.84
CA THR A 493 1.64 2.30 8.40
C THR A 493 2.00 2.12 6.92
N VAL A 494 2.69 1.02 6.62
CA VAL A 494 3.07 0.66 5.25
C VAL A 494 1.97 -0.15 4.56
N THR A 495 1.65 0.21 3.32
CA THR A 495 0.67 -0.51 2.47
C THR A 495 1.11 -0.53 0.99
N HIS A 496 0.43 -1.28 0.10
CA HIS A 496 0.91 -1.57 -1.28
C HIS A 496 -0.12 -1.30 -2.40
N ASN A 497 0.39 -1.21 -3.64
CA ASN A 497 -0.31 -0.84 -4.87
C ASN A 497 -0.27 -1.92 -6.05
N THR A 498 -1.41 -2.18 -6.73
CA THR A 498 -1.81 -2.98 -7.95
C THR A 498 -1.57 -4.50 -8.19
N GLU A 499 -2.54 -5.14 -8.88
CA GLU A 499 -2.80 -6.60 -8.99
C GLU A 499 -3.00 -7.19 -10.42
N VAL A 500 -3.36 -6.42 -11.47
CA VAL A 500 -3.71 -6.97 -12.81
C VAL A 500 -2.53 -7.63 -13.54
N ALA A 501 -1.38 -6.96 -13.62
CA ALA A 501 -0.16 -7.53 -14.21
C ALA A 501 0.27 -8.83 -13.48
N ARG A 502 -0.02 -8.90 -12.18
CA ARG A 502 0.24 -10.07 -11.36
C ARG A 502 -0.69 -11.24 -11.72
N ILE A 503 -1.96 -10.97 -12.05
CA ILE A 503 -2.90 -12.01 -12.54
C ILE A 503 -2.38 -12.60 -13.85
N ILE A 504 -1.97 -11.77 -14.81
CA ILE A 504 -1.44 -12.23 -16.11
C ILE A 504 -0.15 -13.05 -15.91
N GLY A 505 0.78 -12.56 -15.10
CA GLY A 505 1.99 -13.32 -14.77
C GLY A 505 1.70 -14.67 -14.12
N ARG A 506 0.69 -14.74 -13.24
CA ARG A 506 0.25 -15.99 -12.61
C ARG A 506 -0.47 -16.92 -13.58
N LEU A 507 -1.21 -16.40 -14.55
CA LEU A 507 -1.79 -17.20 -15.63
C LEU A 507 -0.69 -17.92 -16.41
N TYR A 508 0.36 -17.22 -16.85
CA TYR A 508 1.49 -17.86 -17.54
C TYR A 508 2.18 -18.96 -16.72
N GLN A 509 2.39 -18.73 -15.42
CA GLN A 509 2.96 -19.73 -14.51
C GLN A 509 2.02 -20.93 -14.29
N ALA A 510 0.72 -20.68 -14.16
CA ALA A 510 -0.30 -21.71 -13.98
C ALA A 510 -0.53 -22.53 -15.25
N MET A 511 -0.36 -21.93 -16.43
CA MET A 511 -0.33 -22.63 -17.71
C MET A 511 0.94 -23.46 -17.91
N GLY A 512 1.97 -23.27 -17.08
CA GLY A 512 3.26 -23.96 -17.21
C GLY A 512 4.12 -23.42 -18.36
N VAL A 513 3.79 -22.23 -18.86
CA VAL A 513 4.57 -21.50 -19.87
C VAL A 513 5.80 -20.88 -19.21
N LEU A 514 5.63 -20.31 -18.02
CA LEU A 514 6.72 -19.84 -17.16
C LEU A 514 6.88 -20.77 -15.96
N SER A 515 8.05 -20.70 -15.32
CA SER A 515 8.33 -21.48 -14.11
C SER A 515 7.37 -21.08 -12.98
N PRO A 516 6.74 -22.03 -12.28
CA PRO A 516 5.93 -21.72 -11.10
C PRO A 516 6.69 -20.99 -9.98
N ALA A 517 8.01 -21.17 -9.94
CA ALA A 517 8.92 -20.50 -9.01
C ALA A 517 9.65 -19.29 -9.64
N GLY A 518 9.28 -18.92 -10.88
CA GLY A 518 9.87 -17.79 -11.59
C GLY A 518 9.65 -16.48 -10.85
N PRO A 519 10.65 -15.57 -10.85
CA PRO A 519 10.54 -14.27 -10.20
C PRO A 519 9.43 -13.43 -10.85
N PHE A 520 8.73 -12.62 -10.05
CA PHE A 520 7.92 -11.52 -10.58
C PHE A 520 8.56 -10.25 -10.04
N LYS A 521 9.20 -9.47 -10.92
CA LYS A 521 9.86 -8.22 -10.56
C LYS A 521 9.16 -7.06 -11.21
N ILE A 522 9.16 -5.93 -10.52
CA ILE A 522 8.65 -4.67 -11.04
C ILE A 522 9.85 -3.74 -11.21
N ALA A 523 9.88 -2.98 -12.30
CA ALA A 523 10.96 -2.08 -12.62
C ALA A 523 10.45 -0.77 -13.23
N HIS A 524 11.21 0.29 -13.01
CA HIS A 524 10.94 1.65 -13.48
C HIS A 524 12.11 2.16 -14.35
N ARG A 525 11.95 3.31 -15.00
CA ARG A 525 12.97 3.88 -15.92
C ARG A 525 14.40 3.87 -15.34
N GLU A 526 14.52 4.22 -14.07
CA GLU A 526 15.81 4.29 -13.38
C GLU A 526 16.51 2.94 -13.29
N ASP A 527 15.78 1.82 -13.22
CA ASP A 527 16.36 0.48 -13.19
C ASP A 527 17.01 0.10 -14.53
N PHE A 528 16.59 0.73 -15.62
CA PHE A 528 17.11 0.50 -16.96
C PHE A 528 18.28 1.42 -17.30
N VAL A 529 18.15 2.72 -16.99
CA VAL A 529 19.06 3.76 -17.46
C VAL A 529 20.18 4.04 -16.46
N ALA A 530 21.43 4.14 -16.96
CA ALA A 530 22.61 4.47 -16.17
C ALA A 530 23.02 5.95 -16.34
N GLY A 531 23.84 6.47 -15.42
CA GLY A 531 24.28 7.88 -15.45
C GLY A 531 25.36 8.21 -16.49
N TYR A 532 26.00 7.20 -17.10
CA TYR A 532 27.13 7.36 -18.03
C TYR A 532 26.90 6.60 -19.34
N LEU A 533 27.32 7.19 -20.46
CA LEU A 533 27.20 6.61 -21.81
C LEU A 533 27.83 5.21 -21.88
N GLY A 534 27.11 4.24 -22.48
CA GLY A 534 27.57 2.86 -22.66
C GLY A 534 27.35 1.93 -21.45
N GLN A 535 26.79 2.42 -20.34
CA GLN A 535 26.46 1.59 -19.18
C GLN A 535 24.98 1.16 -19.14
N THR A 536 24.12 1.80 -19.93
CA THR A 536 22.67 1.55 -19.92
C THR A 536 22.35 0.16 -20.45
N ALA A 537 23.04 -0.31 -21.49
CA ALA A 537 22.88 -1.67 -21.99
C ALA A 537 23.24 -2.72 -20.93
N ILE A 538 24.33 -2.50 -20.18
CA ILE A 538 24.78 -3.43 -19.13
C ILE A 538 23.75 -3.50 -18.01
N LYS A 539 23.27 -2.34 -17.53
CA LYS A 539 22.28 -2.25 -16.45
C LYS A 539 20.94 -2.88 -16.86
N THR A 540 20.43 -2.51 -18.03
CA THR A 540 19.22 -3.08 -18.63
C THR A 540 19.33 -4.60 -18.78
N LYS A 541 20.43 -5.11 -19.35
CA LYS A 541 20.63 -6.56 -19.53
C LYS A 541 20.72 -7.32 -18.20
N LYS A 542 21.34 -6.73 -17.17
CA LYS A 542 21.40 -7.32 -15.83
C LYS A 542 20.02 -7.45 -15.19
N LEU A 543 19.21 -6.40 -15.28
CA LEU A 543 17.82 -6.41 -14.78
C LEU A 543 17.00 -7.50 -15.48
N LEU A 544 17.04 -7.54 -16.81
CA LEU A 544 16.32 -8.51 -17.63
C LEU A 544 16.73 -9.95 -17.31
N LYS A 545 18.03 -10.23 -17.25
CA LYS A 545 18.56 -11.56 -16.85
C LYS A 545 18.07 -12.02 -15.49
N SER A 546 17.89 -11.08 -14.57
CA SER A 546 17.44 -11.38 -13.21
C SER A 546 15.97 -11.83 -13.12
N CYS A 547 15.25 -11.81 -14.25
CA CYS A 547 13.84 -12.16 -14.37
C CYS A 547 13.59 -13.42 -15.22
N ILE A 548 14.65 -14.07 -15.73
CA ILE A 548 14.54 -15.31 -16.51
C ILE A 548 13.77 -16.38 -15.71
N GLY A 549 12.90 -17.11 -16.40
CA GLY A 549 11.95 -18.06 -15.85
C GLY A 549 10.65 -17.44 -15.34
N GLY A 550 10.57 -16.11 -15.29
CA GLY A 550 9.48 -15.36 -14.67
C GLY A 550 9.06 -14.12 -15.45
N VAL A 551 8.66 -13.07 -14.73
CA VAL A 551 8.03 -11.87 -15.28
C VAL A 551 8.78 -10.62 -14.81
N LEU A 552 9.02 -9.71 -15.75
CA LEU A 552 9.35 -8.31 -15.45
C LEU A 552 8.15 -7.45 -15.83
N PHE A 553 7.59 -6.76 -14.85
CA PHE A 553 6.56 -5.75 -15.05
C PHE A 553 7.19 -4.36 -15.06
N VAL A 554 6.83 -3.55 -16.06
CA VAL A 554 7.24 -2.16 -16.18
C VAL A 554 5.99 -1.32 -16.33
N ASP A 555 5.67 -0.58 -15.28
CA ASP A 555 4.61 0.41 -15.33
C ASP A 555 5.10 1.66 -16.06
N GLU A 556 4.19 2.39 -16.69
CA GLU A 556 4.50 3.55 -17.56
C GLU A 556 5.68 3.29 -18.50
N VAL A 557 5.63 2.19 -19.24
CA VAL A 557 6.73 1.71 -20.08
C VAL A 557 7.17 2.74 -21.14
N TYR A 558 6.27 3.66 -21.52
CA TYR A 558 6.56 4.81 -22.39
C TYR A 558 7.64 5.73 -21.83
N SER A 559 7.82 5.75 -20.51
CA SER A 559 8.91 6.47 -19.86
C SER A 559 10.28 6.01 -20.35
N LEU A 560 10.44 4.80 -20.91
CA LEU A 560 11.71 4.31 -21.47
C LEU A 560 12.04 4.87 -22.86
N GLY A 561 11.05 5.43 -23.56
CA GLY A 561 11.19 5.95 -24.91
C GLY A 561 11.79 7.36 -25.03
N PRO A 562 12.16 7.80 -26.25
CA PRO A 562 12.53 9.20 -26.51
C PRO A 562 11.29 10.11 -26.41
N GLY A 563 11.40 11.23 -25.66
CA GLY A 563 10.25 12.12 -25.41
C GLY A 563 10.39 13.14 -24.28
N GLN A 564 11.53 13.20 -23.59
CA GLN A 564 11.88 14.26 -22.63
C GLN A 564 13.15 14.93 -23.15
N ALA A 565 13.12 16.26 -23.32
CA ALA A 565 14.21 17.04 -23.87
C ALA A 565 15.56 16.70 -23.18
N ASP A 566 16.59 16.46 -24.00
CA ASP A 566 18.02 16.35 -23.66
C ASP A 566 18.67 14.97 -23.37
N ARG A 567 18.03 13.80 -23.56
CA ARG A 567 18.71 12.49 -23.26
C ARG A 567 18.39 11.29 -24.18
N ASP A 568 18.45 11.48 -25.50
CA ASP A 568 18.08 10.44 -26.49
C ASP A 568 19.01 9.21 -26.55
N SER A 569 20.31 9.37 -26.29
CA SER A 569 21.30 8.29 -26.45
C SER A 569 21.08 7.12 -25.48
N PHE A 570 20.69 7.41 -24.24
CA PHE A 570 20.42 6.40 -23.20
C PHE A 570 19.12 5.65 -23.44
N ALA A 571 18.06 6.36 -23.82
CA ALA A 571 16.78 5.76 -24.17
C ALA A 571 16.97 4.80 -25.35
N LYS A 572 17.71 5.22 -26.38
CA LYS A 572 18.01 4.36 -27.53
C LYS A 572 18.77 3.09 -27.14
N GLU A 573 19.84 3.21 -26.35
CA GLU A 573 20.64 2.07 -25.88
C GLU A 573 19.81 1.08 -25.04
N CYS A 574 18.95 1.59 -24.16
CA CYS A 574 18.00 0.80 -23.37
C CYS A 574 17.04 0.03 -24.28
N MET A 575 16.40 0.74 -25.21
CA MET A 575 15.38 0.19 -26.11
C MET A 575 15.96 -0.86 -27.06
N GLU A 576 17.17 -0.66 -27.58
CA GLU A 576 17.91 -1.66 -28.36
C GLU A 576 18.22 -2.91 -27.53
N THR A 577 18.63 -2.72 -26.27
CA THR A 577 18.95 -3.84 -25.36
C THR A 577 17.70 -4.64 -25.00
N ILE A 578 16.59 -3.98 -24.66
CA ILE A 578 15.29 -4.63 -24.43
C ILE A 578 14.91 -5.41 -25.69
N THR A 579 14.92 -4.75 -26.86
CA THR A 579 14.55 -5.37 -28.14
C THR A 579 15.37 -6.64 -28.42
N ALA A 580 16.69 -6.58 -28.22
CA ALA A 580 17.57 -7.73 -28.40
C ALA A 580 17.24 -8.85 -27.40
N PHE A 581 17.10 -8.54 -26.12
CA PHE A 581 16.84 -9.51 -25.06
C PHE A 581 15.49 -10.21 -25.22
N LEU A 582 14.43 -9.45 -25.53
CA LEU A 582 13.10 -10.01 -25.82
C LEU A 582 13.17 -11.01 -26.99
N SER A 583 14.08 -10.80 -27.95
CA SER A 583 14.33 -11.72 -29.07
C SER A 583 15.01 -13.02 -28.66
N GLU A 584 15.92 -12.94 -27.70
CA GLU A 584 16.71 -14.06 -27.20
C GLU A 584 15.87 -14.94 -26.27
N HIS A 585 15.06 -14.30 -25.41
CA HIS A 585 14.31 -14.93 -24.32
C HIS A 585 12.80 -14.91 -24.57
N LYS A 586 12.39 -15.47 -25.72
CA LYS A 586 10.99 -15.40 -26.17
C LYS A 586 10.03 -16.27 -25.35
N ASN A 587 10.54 -17.36 -24.77
CA ASN A 587 9.74 -18.47 -24.20
C ASN A 587 9.97 -18.73 -22.71
N ASP A 588 11.05 -18.22 -22.16
CA ASP A 588 11.46 -18.42 -20.77
C ASP A 588 11.31 -17.15 -19.93
N PHE A 589 10.88 -16.05 -20.53
CA PHE A 589 10.74 -14.75 -19.88
C PHE A 589 9.54 -13.99 -20.44
N CYS A 590 8.77 -13.36 -19.56
CA CYS A 590 7.69 -12.46 -19.95
C CYS A 590 8.01 -11.03 -19.51
N PHE A 591 7.92 -10.10 -20.45
CA PHE A 591 8.01 -8.68 -20.18
C PHE A 591 6.60 -8.15 -20.29
N ILE A 592 6.08 -7.53 -19.23
CA ILE A 592 4.77 -6.91 -19.20
C ILE A 592 4.98 -5.40 -19.11
N GLY A 593 4.69 -4.68 -20.20
CA GLY A 593 4.62 -3.22 -20.16
C GLY A 593 3.21 -2.76 -19.84
N ALA A 594 3.07 -1.68 -19.07
CA ALA A 594 1.78 -0.99 -18.88
C ALA A 594 1.89 0.51 -19.12
N GLY A 595 0.77 1.16 -19.40
CA GLY A 595 0.69 2.62 -19.57
C GLY A 595 -0.41 3.07 -20.54
N TYR A 596 -0.39 4.35 -20.86
CA TYR A 596 -1.35 4.97 -21.77
C TYR A 596 -1.12 4.53 -23.21
N GLU A 597 -2.19 4.14 -23.92
CA GLU A 597 -2.11 3.61 -25.29
C GLU A 597 -1.33 4.55 -26.23
N GLU A 598 -1.64 5.84 -26.19
CA GLU A 598 -1.00 6.85 -27.04
C GLU A 598 0.48 7.03 -26.73
N ASP A 599 0.85 7.06 -25.45
CA ASP A 599 2.23 7.29 -25.03
C ASP A 599 3.09 6.04 -25.25
N ILE A 600 2.53 4.85 -25.07
CA ILE A 600 3.20 3.59 -25.44
C ILE A 600 3.53 3.59 -26.93
N LYS A 601 2.58 3.97 -27.79
CA LYS A 601 2.83 4.02 -29.23
C LYS A 601 3.88 5.07 -29.59
N LYS A 602 3.73 6.29 -29.06
CA LYS A 602 4.56 7.46 -29.43
C LYS A 602 5.96 7.40 -28.85
N CYS A 603 6.14 6.86 -27.65
CA CYS A 603 7.42 6.89 -26.94
C CYS A 603 8.06 5.50 -26.94
N PHE A 604 7.35 4.46 -26.52
CA PHE A 604 7.94 3.12 -26.40
C PHE A 604 8.11 2.44 -27.76
N PHE A 605 7.03 2.21 -28.51
CA PHE A 605 7.13 1.50 -29.79
C PHE A 605 7.84 2.30 -30.87
N ALA A 606 7.69 3.63 -30.90
CA ALA A 606 8.47 4.48 -31.80
C ALA A 606 9.98 4.47 -31.50
N GLY A 607 10.38 4.21 -30.25
CA GLY A 607 11.78 4.20 -29.83
C GLY A 607 12.62 3.09 -30.47
N ASN A 608 12.01 1.98 -30.89
CA ASN A 608 12.66 0.95 -31.70
C ASN A 608 11.64 0.22 -32.57
N LYS A 609 11.80 0.30 -33.91
CA LYS A 609 10.90 -0.33 -34.90
C LYS A 609 10.71 -1.84 -34.70
N GLY A 610 11.65 -2.53 -34.06
CA GLY A 610 11.53 -3.95 -33.77
C GLY A 610 10.68 -4.27 -32.55
N LEU A 611 10.42 -3.33 -31.65
CA LEU A 611 9.89 -3.63 -30.33
C LEU A 611 8.43 -4.11 -30.37
N GLU A 612 7.58 -3.41 -31.12
CA GLU A 612 6.13 -3.65 -31.18
C GLU A 612 5.78 -5.10 -31.53
N ARG A 613 6.41 -5.68 -32.56
CA ARG A 613 6.15 -7.07 -33.00
C ARG A 613 6.48 -8.16 -31.97
N ARG A 614 7.21 -7.81 -30.89
CA ARG A 614 7.58 -8.75 -29.81
C ARG A 614 6.50 -8.80 -28.73
N PHE A 615 5.56 -7.86 -28.73
CA PHE A 615 4.40 -7.83 -27.85
C PHE A 615 3.22 -8.48 -28.55
N GLN A 616 3.20 -9.81 -28.57
CA GLN A 616 2.14 -10.58 -29.25
C GLN A 616 0.77 -10.33 -28.60
N TRP A 617 0.74 -10.14 -27.29
CA TRP A 617 -0.48 -9.89 -26.54
C TRP A 617 -0.56 -8.42 -26.16
N VAL A 618 -1.59 -7.74 -26.67
CA VAL A 618 -1.97 -6.40 -26.24
C VAL A 618 -3.35 -6.50 -25.60
N HIS A 619 -3.41 -6.23 -24.31
CA HIS A 619 -4.66 -6.22 -23.55
C HIS A 619 -5.05 -4.77 -23.30
N LYS A 620 -6.20 -4.37 -23.84
CA LYS A 620 -6.74 -3.02 -23.66
C LYS A 620 -7.70 -3.01 -22.48
N ILE A 621 -7.49 -2.08 -21.56
CA ILE A 621 -8.45 -1.71 -20.53
C ILE A 621 -9.34 -0.66 -21.16
N ASP A 622 -10.59 -1.01 -21.44
CA ASP A 622 -11.55 -0.07 -21.99
C ASP A 622 -12.02 0.93 -20.92
N LYS A 623 -12.49 2.09 -21.38
CA LYS A 623 -13.32 2.94 -20.52
C LYS A 623 -14.62 2.21 -20.20
N TYR A 624 -15.17 2.46 -19.02
CA TYR A 624 -16.49 1.97 -18.65
C TYR A 624 -17.56 2.44 -19.65
N ASN A 625 -18.31 1.50 -20.21
CA ASN A 625 -19.45 1.77 -21.10
C ASN A 625 -20.76 1.90 -20.30
N GLU A 626 -21.87 2.25 -20.95
CA GLU A 626 -23.16 2.40 -20.27
C GLU A 626 -23.61 1.14 -19.53
N GLY A 627 -23.30 -0.05 -20.06
CA GLY A 627 -23.60 -1.33 -19.45
C GLY A 627 -22.77 -1.57 -18.18
N ASP A 628 -21.47 -1.24 -18.23
CA ASP A 628 -20.60 -1.37 -17.06
C ASP A 628 -21.00 -0.38 -15.95
N LEU A 629 -21.34 0.85 -16.32
CA LEU A 629 -21.87 1.85 -15.40
C LEU A 629 -23.21 1.41 -14.81
N THR A 630 -24.04 0.76 -15.60
CA THR A 630 -25.29 0.13 -15.13
C THR A 630 -25.00 -0.99 -14.13
N ASP A 631 -23.99 -1.83 -14.38
CA ASP A 631 -23.59 -2.90 -13.47
C ASP A 631 -23.02 -2.34 -12.16
N ILE A 632 -22.24 -1.26 -12.23
CA ILE A 632 -21.78 -0.50 -11.05
C ILE A 632 -22.99 0.02 -10.28
N MET A 633 -23.96 0.65 -10.97
CA MET A 633 -25.16 1.22 -10.36
C MET A 633 -26.04 0.16 -9.71
N LEU A 634 -26.28 -0.97 -10.39
CA LEU A 634 -27.03 -2.11 -9.88
C LEU A 634 -26.34 -2.74 -8.68
N LYS A 635 -25.01 -2.86 -8.72
CA LYS A 635 -24.21 -3.32 -7.59
C LYS A 635 -24.39 -2.37 -6.40
N MET A 636 -24.21 -1.07 -6.57
CA MET A 636 -24.42 -0.07 -5.53
C MET A 636 -25.86 -0.10 -4.95
N ILE A 637 -26.90 -0.19 -5.80
CA ILE A 637 -28.30 -0.28 -5.38
C ILE A 637 -28.52 -1.50 -4.49
N LYS A 638 -28.02 -2.67 -4.92
CA LYS A 638 -28.12 -3.92 -4.17
C LYS A 638 -27.39 -3.84 -2.83
N GLU A 639 -26.23 -3.20 -2.82
CA GLU A 639 -25.36 -3.02 -1.65
C GLU A 639 -25.96 -2.08 -0.61
N MET A 640 -26.75 -1.09 -1.04
CA MET A 640 -27.53 -0.22 -0.15
C MET A 640 -28.83 -0.87 0.35
N GLU A 641 -29.14 -2.10 -0.07
CA GLU A 641 -30.40 -2.80 0.19
C GLU A 641 -31.65 -2.11 -0.39
N TRP A 642 -31.49 -1.34 -1.47
CA TRP A 642 -32.60 -0.71 -2.17
C TRP A 642 -33.10 -1.59 -3.32
N GLN A 643 -34.38 -1.45 -3.64
CA GLN A 643 -34.98 -2.07 -4.81
C GLN A 643 -35.11 -1.04 -5.93
N ILE A 644 -35.09 -1.52 -7.17
CA ILE A 644 -35.33 -0.70 -8.35
C ILE A 644 -36.37 -1.37 -9.24
N CYS A 645 -37.39 -0.62 -9.68
CA CYS A 645 -38.46 -1.12 -10.53
C CYS A 645 -38.05 -1.25 -12.02
N LEU A 646 -36.77 -1.10 -12.33
CA LEU A 646 -36.23 -1.19 -13.69
C LEU A 646 -35.33 -2.42 -13.81
N ASN A 647 -35.43 -3.09 -14.95
CA ASN A 647 -34.43 -4.04 -15.37
C ASN A 647 -33.14 -3.31 -15.80
N LYS A 648 -32.07 -4.08 -16.03
CA LYS A 648 -30.76 -3.57 -16.46
C LYS A 648 -30.88 -2.67 -17.69
N ASP A 649 -31.67 -3.09 -18.68
CA ASP A 649 -31.85 -2.34 -19.93
C ASP A 649 -32.47 -0.96 -19.70
N GLY A 650 -33.48 -0.87 -18.84
CA GLY A 650 -34.14 0.40 -18.52
C GLY A 650 -33.22 1.39 -17.80
N ILE A 651 -32.29 0.90 -16.98
CA ILE A 651 -31.28 1.76 -16.31
C ILE A 651 -30.22 2.20 -17.32
N MET A 652 -29.76 1.26 -18.14
CA MET A 652 -28.79 1.51 -19.19
C MET A 652 -29.28 2.57 -20.17
N GLU A 653 -30.55 2.55 -20.57
CA GLU A 653 -31.16 3.60 -21.39
C GLU A 653 -31.05 4.99 -20.74
N ILE A 654 -31.22 5.10 -19.43
CA ILE A 654 -31.15 6.38 -18.71
C ILE A 654 -29.71 6.90 -18.65
N ILE A 655 -28.74 6.02 -18.34
CA ILE A 655 -27.32 6.38 -18.34
C ILE A 655 -26.88 6.80 -19.75
N LYS A 656 -27.36 6.08 -20.76
CA LYS A 656 -27.02 6.33 -22.17
C LYS A 656 -27.51 7.68 -22.67
N LYS A 657 -28.64 8.20 -22.15
CA LYS A 657 -29.15 9.55 -22.52
C LYS A 657 -28.09 10.63 -22.37
N ASP A 658 -27.22 10.53 -21.35
CA ASP A 658 -26.12 11.47 -21.12
C ASP A 658 -24.85 10.80 -20.59
N ILE A 659 -24.31 9.86 -21.36
CA ILE A 659 -23.07 9.15 -20.98
C ILE A 659 -21.89 10.09 -20.68
N LYS A 660 -21.87 11.28 -21.29
CA LYS A 660 -20.85 12.33 -21.05
C LYS A 660 -20.88 12.88 -19.62
N MET A 661 -21.97 12.70 -18.88
CA MET A 661 -22.04 13.05 -17.46
C MET A 661 -21.23 12.09 -16.59
N PHE A 662 -20.92 10.90 -17.11
CA PHE A 662 -20.27 9.79 -16.40
C PHE A 662 -18.81 9.56 -16.81
N LYS A 663 -18.05 10.64 -17.06
CA LYS A 663 -16.63 10.56 -17.48
C LYS A 663 -15.73 9.87 -16.46
N ASN A 664 -16.03 10.03 -15.18
CA ASN A 664 -15.29 9.49 -14.04
C ASN A 664 -15.88 8.15 -13.55
N ALA A 665 -16.80 7.56 -14.33
CA ALA A 665 -17.43 6.29 -14.09
C ALA A 665 -18.07 6.13 -12.70
N GLY A 666 -17.42 5.40 -11.79
CA GLY A 666 -17.97 4.99 -10.50
C GLY A 666 -18.50 6.16 -9.65
N GLY A 667 -17.73 7.24 -9.49
CA GLY A 667 -18.22 8.37 -8.68
C GLY A 667 -19.26 9.25 -9.35
N ASP A 668 -19.32 9.26 -10.69
CA ASP A 668 -20.43 9.92 -11.37
C ASP A 668 -21.73 9.11 -11.16
N ILE A 669 -21.68 7.78 -11.20
CA ILE A 669 -22.83 6.92 -10.89
C ILE A 669 -23.27 7.09 -9.43
N GLU A 670 -22.32 7.23 -8.51
CA GLU A 670 -22.62 7.51 -7.13
C GLU A 670 -23.30 8.87 -6.95
N THR A 671 -22.75 9.92 -7.56
CA THR A 671 -23.33 11.26 -7.51
C THR A 671 -24.75 11.23 -8.07
N PHE A 672 -24.95 10.49 -9.16
CA PHE A 672 -26.25 10.29 -9.78
C PHE A 672 -27.24 9.60 -8.82
N LEU A 673 -26.82 8.53 -8.14
CA LEU A 673 -27.61 7.86 -7.11
C LEU A 673 -27.90 8.75 -5.89
N SER A 674 -26.95 9.59 -5.46
CA SER A 674 -27.15 10.56 -4.38
C SER A 674 -28.24 11.57 -4.74
N LYS A 675 -28.21 12.11 -5.97
CA LYS A 675 -29.30 12.96 -6.49
C LYS A 675 -30.61 12.18 -6.62
N CYS A 676 -30.57 10.91 -7.01
CA CYS A 676 -31.74 10.03 -7.03
C CYS A 676 -32.37 9.90 -5.64
N LYS A 677 -31.57 9.71 -4.59
CA LYS A 677 -32.07 9.66 -3.20
C LYS A 677 -32.76 10.97 -2.80
N MET A 678 -32.22 12.13 -3.19
CA MET A 678 -32.84 13.43 -2.90
C MET A 678 -34.19 13.60 -3.60
N VAL A 679 -34.28 13.19 -4.88
CA VAL A 679 -35.53 13.22 -5.64
C VAL A 679 -36.54 12.23 -5.06
N HIS A 680 -36.07 11.02 -4.77
CA HIS A 680 -36.89 9.96 -4.19
C HIS A 680 -37.48 10.38 -2.84
N ALA A 681 -36.67 10.97 -1.95
CA ALA A 681 -37.12 11.47 -0.65
C ALA A 681 -38.28 12.47 -0.77
N LYS A 682 -38.25 13.34 -1.80
CA LYS A 682 -39.37 14.25 -2.09
C LYS A 682 -40.62 13.50 -2.56
N ARG A 683 -40.46 12.44 -3.35
CA ARG A 683 -41.58 11.62 -3.85
C ARG A 683 -42.26 10.81 -2.75
N VAL A 684 -41.47 10.22 -1.85
CA VAL A 684 -41.98 9.27 -0.83
C VAL A 684 -42.28 9.91 0.52
N PHE A 685 -42.16 11.23 0.65
CA PHE A 685 -42.28 11.97 1.91
C PHE A 685 -43.52 11.61 2.76
N ALA A 686 -44.64 11.28 2.11
CA ALA A 686 -45.90 10.92 2.76
C ALA A 686 -46.43 9.52 2.35
N LEU A 687 -45.57 8.66 1.80
CA LEU A 687 -45.95 7.29 1.40
C LEU A 687 -45.65 6.27 2.51
N ASP A 688 -46.28 5.10 2.40
CA ASP A 688 -46.09 3.98 3.33
C ASP A 688 -44.64 3.44 3.31
N PRO A 689 -44.17 2.85 4.43
CA PRO A 689 -42.78 2.39 4.58
C PRO A 689 -42.30 1.40 3.51
N GLU A 690 -43.20 0.62 2.91
CA GLU A 690 -42.87 -0.33 1.84
C GLU A 690 -42.36 0.34 0.56
N HIS A 691 -42.61 1.64 0.37
CA HIS A 691 -42.15 2.41 -0.78
C HIS A 691 -40.85 3.19 -0.52
N MET A 692 -40.37 3.25 0.73
CA MET A 692 -39.24 4.09 1.15
C MET A 692 -37.91 3.76 0.48
N PHE A 693 -37.73 2.54 -0.02
CA PHE A 693 -36.47 2.05 -0.59
C PHE A 693 -36.64 1.47 -1.99
N VAL A 694 -37.66 1.95 -2.72
CA VAL A 694 -38.01 1.46 -4.06
C VAL A 694 -37.83 2.56 -5.10
N ILE A 695 -36.72 2.52 -5.84
CA ILE A 695 -36.38 3.47 -6.91
C ILE A 695 -37.26 3.22 -8.12
N THR A 696 -37.88 4.29 -8.63
CA THR A 696 -38.68 4.26 -9.86
C THR A 696 -37.93 4.91 -11.02
N LYS A 697 -38.43 4.68 -12.24
CA LYS A 697 -37.86 5.28 -13.46
C LYS A 697 -37.82 6.81 -13.37
N LYS A 698 -38.89 7.39 -12.81
CA LYS A 698 -39.04 8.84 -12.67
C LYS A 698 -38.05 9.42 -11.67
N ASP A 699 -37.67 8.67 -10.63
CA ASP A 699 -36.62 9.11 -9.70
C ASP A 699 -35.28 9.27 -10.43
N LEU A 700 -34.92 8.27 -11.26
CA LEU A 700 -33.69 8.29 -12.06
C LEU A 700 -33.68 9.41 -13.10
N GLU A 701 -34.75 9.57 -13.88
CA GLU A 701 -34.84 10.62 -14.91
C GLU A 701 -34.71 12.02 -14.29
N ASN A 702 -35.47 12.30 -13.22
CA ASN A 702 -35.41 13.57 -12.51
C ASN A 702 -34.05 13.81 -11.86
N SER A 703 -33.36 12.76 -11.39
CA SER A 703 -32.01 12.92 -10.84
C SER A 703 -30.95 13.24 -11.88
N LEU A 704 -31.14 12.79 -13.13
CA LEU A 704 -30.23 13.11 -14.22
C LEU A 704 -30.37 14.58 -14.60
N GLU A 705 -31.61 15.09 -14.64
CA GLU A 705 -31.89 16.52 -14.81
C GLU A 705 -31.32 17.36 -13.67
N LEU A 706 -31.48 16.89 -12.43
CA LEU A 706 -30.93 17.57 -11.27
C LEU A 706 -29.40 17.65 -11.35
N MET A 707 -28.74 16.55 -11.68
CA MET A 707 -27.30 16.49 -11.85
C MET A 707 -26.80 17.48 -12.91
N LYS A 708 -27.47 17.57 -14.07
CA LYS A 708 -27.13 18.56 -15.12
C LYS A 708 -27.20 19.99 -14.61
N LYS A 709 -28.26 20.32 -13.87
CA LYS A 709 -28.47 21.68 -13.33
C LYS A 709 -27.35 22.12 -12.39
N TYR A 710 -26.81 21.21 -11.58
CA TYR A 710 -25.69 21.52 -10.69
C TYR A 710 -24.38 21.72 -11.44
N LYS A 711 -24.11 20.89 -12.46
CA LYS A 711 -22.88 20.98 -13.27
C LYS A 711 -22.79 22.27 -14.08
N LEU A 712 -23.90 22.70 -14.69
CA LEU A 712 -23.99 23.99 -15.40
C LEU A 712 -23.73 25.18 -14.47
N LYS A 713 -24.19 25.09 -13.21
CA LYS A 713 -23.99 26.15 -12.22
C LYS A 713 -22.52 26.27 -11.77
N GLU A 714 -21.81 25.14 -11.65
CA GLU A 714 -20.37 25.13 -11.37
C GLU A 714 -19.52 25.68 -12.53
N GLU A 715 -19.93 25.45 -13.79
CA GLU A 715 -19.27 26.01 -14.97
C GLU A 715 -19.51 27.52 -15.10
N GLU A 716 -20.73 28.00 -14.78
CA GLU A 716 -21.04 29.43 -14.70
C GLU A 716 -20.25 30.12 -13.57
N ASP A 717 -20.25 29.57 -12.35
CA ASP A 717 -19.55 30.14 -11.19
C ASP A 717 -18.02 30.19 -11.40
N ASN A 718 -17.43 29.21 -12.10
CA ASN A 718 -16.00 29.25 -12.49
C ASN A 718 -15.71 30.34 -13.54
N GLY A 719 -16.66 30.65 -14.43
CA GLY A 719 -16.58 31.76 -15.37
C GLY A 719 -16.65 33.13 -14.69
N TYR A 720 -17.52 33.27 -13.68
CA TYR A 720 -17.63 34.49 -12.87
C TYR A 720 -16.38 34.74 -12.00
N MET A 721 -15.77 33.69 -11.46
CA MET A 721 -14.50 33.80 -10.72
C MET A 721 -13.37 34.34 -11.60
N LEU A 722 -13.28 33.98 -12.89
CA LEU A 722 -12.30 34.59 -13.81
C LEU A 722 -12.56 36.07 -14.11
N SER A 723 -13.82 36.52 -14.03
CA SER A 723 -14.21 37.92 -14.27
C SER A 723 -14.07 38.83 -13.04
N MET A 724 -13.93 38.27 -11.84
CA MET A 724 -13.66 39.04 -10.61
C MET A 724 -12.16 39.33 -10.40
N TYR A 725 -11.28 38.70 -11.17
CA TYR A 725 -9.83 38.88 -11.12
C TYR A 725 -9.25 39.57 -12.38
N MET A 726 -10.10 40.09 -13.28
CA MET A 726 -9.76 41.08 -14.31
C MET A 726 -10.40 42.42 -13.96
#